data_AF-A0A6L8V9W3-F1
#
_entry.id   AF-A0A6L8V9W3-F1
#
_cell.length_a   1.000
_cell.length_b   1.000
_cell.length_c   1.000
_cell.angle_alpha   90.00
_cell.angle_beta   90.00
_cell.angle_gamma   90.00
#
_symmetry.space_group_name_H-M   'P 1'
#
loop_
_entity.id
_entity.type
_entity.pdbx_description
1 polymer ?
#
loop_
_entity_poly.entity_id
_entity_poly.type
_entity_poly.pdbx_seq_one_letter_code
_entity_poly.pdbx_strand_id
1 'polypeptide(L)'
;MTRFEVKGDKRFLVIGRVGDTSIHQQWLQPAEYKNFDLCLSYFGTTPQRYVDDCDFYHEIPGLKWPTVKDTVEAFGDGIYHYDAIWMPDDDIRANAYDIHRMFEIFMEQGLELAQPSLTRDSYYGHGITLQNSNYYLRYSQFIEPMVPLYSRETFKMLLPTFEKSESGWGLDFVWPKVLGYPHQKLAIIDEVAVKHTRRVGGGELYKNISGSQWDDLYRITAEYDAAVNFRMTHYGGKPKSKRVMFALLAHKDQHVLAAQIENIRKFNPEAGIVLYNGGEDSQFGKGLNAALCEYSRHLTWGHLAPFLWDVMKWLDEHQVNYEYLVNLDDDMLFVKPGFEGYLDQTMRGYDCMGWDMQTSRSVSDADNMNKQTMWKEWGRWGSLFQTDHFVRYFNPTQVYRRGIVKKMLEAADVSLVDQWLSESQVVALEEFFFVTFVKALGGKCREFPRDERLNVMRHEHQIEQNEAHAAMHHYMYYTIHPVKGDRLLHLHNQLMAGDIPYVDPNPPQPQPAPQPQLSPVPQVQRRLTGRKHTASKKRLLPRKKPILKKAEGKRKSVLTNKTPLLKKRVKAVKTIKTIKTIKTVIPKKTKTVKKRIQPNPGMKKLPVAAPVIGGGRTKPQPTIWSRFRKKEVRKPKGVAERTSIKKYRLEW
;
A
#
# COMPACT_ATOMS: atom_id res chain seq x y z
N MET A 1 27.93 -37.44 -12.54
CA MET A 1 28.09 -37.09 -13.97
C MET A 1 27.85 -35.60 -14.12
N THR A 2 28.63 -34.93 -14.98
CA THR A 2 28.66 -33.45 -15.08
C THR A 2 28.54 -33.09 -16.55
N ARG A 3 27.43 -32.43 -16.93
CA ARG A 3 27.17 -31.98 -18.31
C ARG A 3 27.02 -30.46 -18.30
N PHE A 4 28.11 -29.77 -18.59
CA PHE A 4 28.18 -28.31 -18.66
C PHE A 4 28.76 -27.85 -19.99
N GLU A 5 27.94 -27.93 -21.03
CA GLU A 5 28.21 -27.26 -22.29
C GLU A 5 27.18 -26.15 -22.43
N VAL A 6 27.62 -24.89 -22.56
CA VAL A 6 26.70 -23.78 -22.85
C VAL A 6 26.22 -23.96 -24.29
N LYS A 7 25.00 -24.47 -24.46
CA LYS A 7 24.44 -24.83 -25.77
C LYS A 7 23.53 -23.76 -26.39
N GLY A 8 23.18 -22.71 -25.64
CA GLY A 8 22.16 -21.74 -26.02
C GLY A 8 22.60 -20.28 -25.91
N ASP A 9 21.78 -19.42 -26.47
CA ASP A 9 21.85 -17.95 -26.43
C ASP A 9 20.85 -17.34 -25.44
N LYS A 10 20.31 -18.16 -24.53
CA LYS A 10 19.27 -17.72 -23.60
C LYS A 10 19.86 -16.84 -22.51
N ARG A 11 19.06 -15.83 -22.13
CA ARG A 11 19.46 -14.79 -21.18
C ARG A 11 19.25 -15.18 -19.72
N PHE A 12 18.45 -16.21 -19.46
CA PHE A 12 17.99 -16.57 -18.12
C PHE A 12 18.35 -18.00 -17.76
N LEU A 13 18.71 -18.23 -16.49
CA LEU A 13 19.04 -19.54 -15.95
C LEU A 13 18.14 -19.87 -14.76
N VAL A 14 17.64 -21.11 -14.73
CA VAL A 14 16.99 -21.71 -13.56
C VAL A 14 17.92 -22.77 -12.99
N ILE A 15 18.24 -22.70 -11.70
CA ILE A 15 19.04 -23.71 -11.00
C ILE A 15 18.14 -24.41 -9.97
N GLY A 16 17.71 -25.63 -10.29
CA GLY A 16 16.92 -26.46 -9.39
C GLY A 16 17.81 -27.41 -8.59
N ARG A 17 17.72 -27.36 -7.26
CA ARG A 17 18.30 -28.38 -6.38
C ARG A 17 17.30 -29.52 -6.21
N VAL A 18 17.40 -30.58 -7.00
CA VAL A 18 16.31 -31.56 -7.18
C VAL A 18 16.58 -32.93 -6.55
N GLY A 19 15.58 -33.47 -5.86
CA GLY A 19 15.58 -34.83 -5.29
C GLY A 19 14.75 -35.82 -6.11
N ASP A 20 14.63 -37.05 -5.62
CA ASP A 20 13.87 -38.11 -6.30
C ASP A 20 12.38 -37.77 -6.49
N THR A 21 11.84 -36.90 -5.64
CA THR A 21 10.43 -36.48 -5.62
C THR A 21 10.17 -35.09 -6.23
N SER A 22 11.16 -34.53 -6.92
CA SER A 22 11.05 -33.21 -7.56
C SER A 22 9.90 -33.11 -8.56
N ILE A 23 9.32 -31.90 -8.67
CA ILE A 23 8.21 -31.60 -9.59
C ILE A 23 8.58 -30.66 -10.75
N HIS A 24 9.88 -30.49 -11.02
CA HIS A 24 10.42 -29.50 -11.96
C HIS A 24 9.95 -29.67 -13.42
N GLN A 25 9.47 -30.85 -13.84
CA GLN A 25 8.98 -31.02 -15.23
C GLN A 25 7.85 -30.03 -15.58
N GLN A 26 7.09 -29.57 -14.58
CA GLN A 26 6.05 -28.55 -14.78
C GLN A 26 6.64 -27.21 -15.28
N TRP A 27 7.88 -26.89 -14.92
CA TRP A 27 8.57 -25.67 -15.35
C TRP A 27 8.84 -25.64 -16.86
N LEU A 28 8.79 -26.80 -17.52
CA LEU A 28 9.13 -26.95 -18.93
C LEU A 28 7.94 -26.69 -19.88
N GLN A 29 6.72 -26.55 -19.34
CA GLN A 29 5.50 -26.43 -20.12
C GLN A 29 4.76 -25.10 -19.84
N PRO A 30 4.13 -24.46 -20.86
CA PRO A 30 4.22 -24.79 -22.29
C PRO A 30 5.61 -24.46 -22.84
N ALA A 31 6.17 -25.34 -23.67
CA ALA A 31 7.55 -25.23 -24.16
C ALA A 31 7.86 -23.91 -24.91
N GLU A 32 6.87 -23.31 -25.58
CA GLU A 32 7.00 -22.03 -26.28
C GLU A 32 7.41 -20.85 -25.37
N TYR A 33 7.18 -20.98 -24.06
CA TYR A 33 7.59 -19.98 -23.07
C TYR A 33 8.91 -20.31 -22.37
N LYS A 34 9.55 -21.46 -22.63
CA LYS A 34 10.84 -21.85 -21.99
C LYS A 34 12.02 -21.04 -22.56
N ASN A 35 12.05 -19.74 -22.25
CA ASN A 35 13.09 -18.78 -22.64
C ASN A 35 14.32 -18.78 -21.71
N PHE A 36 14.44 -19.80 -20.87
CA PHE A 36 15.54 -20.00 -19.95
C PHE A 36 16.21 -21.37 -20.14
N ASP A 37 17.46 -21.45 -19.71
CA ASP A 37 18.15 -22.72 -19.55
C ASP A 37 17.93 -23.28 -18.15
N LEU A 38 17.88 -24.60 -18.02
CA LEU A 38 17.65 -25.30 -16.77
C LEU A 38 18.90 -26.08 -16.36
N CYS A 39 19.40 -25.79 -15.16
CA CYS A 39 20.38 -26.59 -14.46
C CYS A 39 19.69 -27.41 -13.37
N LEU A 40 19.87 -28.73 -13.43
CA LEU A 40 19.46 -29.63 -12.37
C LEU A 40 20.69 -30.10 -11.60
N SER A 41 20.78 -29.64 -10.35
CA SER A 41 21.73 -30.14 -9.35
C SER A 41 21.03 -31.23 -8.54
N TYR A 42 21.25 -32.49 -8.91
CA TYR A 42 20.52 -33.64 -8.39
C TYR A 42 21.20 -34.25 -7.15
N PHE A 43 20.46 -34.42 -6.05
CA PHE A 43 20.94 -35.03 -4.78
C PHE A 43 20.36 -36.40 -4.46
N GLY A 44 19.42 -36.86 -5.28
CA GLY A 44 18.73 -38.11 -5.00
C GLY A 44 19.65 -39.33 -5.15
N THR A 45 19.04 -40.50 -5.04
CA THR A 45 19.77 -41.77 -4.96
C THR A 45 19.73 -42.59 -6.26
N THR A 46 19.02 -42.10 -7.27
CA THR A 46 18.84 -42.74 -8.58
C THR A 46 19.83 -42.15 -9.59
N PRO A 47 20.87 -42.89 -10.02
CA PRO A 47 21.87 -42.36 -10.95
C PRO A 47 21.25 -41.84 -12.26
N GLN A 48 21.74 -40.70 -12.75
CA GLN A 48 21.32 -40.05 -14.00
C GLN A 48 19.82 -39.68 -14.09
N ARG A 49 19.11 -39.62 -12.97
CA ARG A 49 17.69 -39.21 -12.96
C ARG A 49 17.54 -37.77 -13.47
N TYR A 50 16.57 -37.55 -14.36
CA TYR A 50 16.26 -36.24 -14.96
C TYR A 50 17.34 -35.64 -15.85
N VAL A 51 18.36 -36.40 -16.27
CA VAL A 51 19.43 -35.90 -17.14
C VAL A 51 18.92 -35.35 -18.48
N ASP A 52 17.79 -35.86 -18.97
CA ASP A 52 17.16 -35.44 -20.23
C ASP A 52 16.14 -34.30 -20.05
N ASP A 53 15.83 -33.91 -18.81
CA ASP A 53 14.88 -32.84 -18.49
C ASP A 53 15.54 -31.45 -18.47
N CYS A 54 16.87 -31.36 -18.64
CA CYS A 54 17.63 -30.14 -18.42
C CYS A 54 18.73 -29.86 -19.46
N ASP A 55 19.19 -28.61 -19.46
CA ASP A 55 20.27 -28.15 -20.32
C ASP A 55 21.65 -28.42 -19.66
N PHE A 56 21.70 -28.33 -18.33
CA PHE A 56 22.86 -28.59 -17.49
C PHE A 56 22.54 -29.60 -16.39
N TYR A 57 23.40 -30.59 -16.20
CA TYR A 57 23.19 -31.64 -15.19
C TYR A 57 24.41 -31.80 -14.29
N HIS A 58 24.18 -31.75 -12.98
CA HIS A 58 25.19 -31.99 -11.96
C HIS A 58 24.67 -32.95 -10.91
N GLU A 59 25.24 -34.14 -10.85
CA GLU A 59 24.88 -35.15 -9.85
C GLU A 59 25.85 -35.07 -8.67
N ILE A 60 25.36 -34.56 -7.53
CA ILE A 60 26.15 -34.32 -6.33
C ILE A 60 25.27 -34.40 -5.07
N PRO A 61 25.61 -35.25 -4.08
CA PRO A 61 24.90 -35.29 -2.81
C PRO A 61 25.20 -34.04 -1.97
N GLY A 62 24.33 -33.72 -1.01
CA GLY A 62 24.54 -32.62 -0.07
C GLY A 62 23.37 -31.63 -0.01
N LEU A 63 23.46 -30.68 0.91
CA LEU A 63 22.44 -29.67 1.14
C LEU A 63 22.38 -28.63 0.01
N LYS A 64 21.31 -27.83 -0.07
CA LYS A 64 21.14 -26.85 -1.17
C LYS A 64 22.30 -25.87 -1.22
N TRP A 65 22.53 -25.15 -0.14
CA TRP A 65 23.38 -23.96 -0.13
C TRP A 65 24.88 -24.24 -0.22
N PRO A 66 25.46 -25.21 0.52
CA PRO A 66 26.86 -25.60 0.33
C PRO A 66 27.13 -26.11 -1.10
N THR A 67 26.25 -26.94 -1.65
CA THR A 67 26.46 -27.62 -2.93
C THR A 67 26.15 -26.75 -4.15
N VAL A 68 25.37 -25.67 -3.99
CA VAL A 68 25.20 -24.67 -5.07
C VAL A 68 26.54 -24.05 -5.43
N LYS A 69 27.44 -23.79 -4.46
CA LYS A 69 28.79 -23.29 -4.76
C LYS A 69 29.55 -24.24 -5.71
N ASP A 70 29.54 -25.54 -5.42
CA ASP A 70 30.16 -26.56 -6.27
C ASP A 70 29.53 -26.60 -7.68
N THR A 71 28.22 -26.40 -7.77
CA THR A 71 27.49 -26.33 -9.05
C THR A 71 27.87 -25.08 -9.84
N VAL A 72 28.07 -23.94 -9.17
CA VAL A 72 28.54 -22.69 -9.78
C VAL A 72 29.99 -22.83 -10.25
N GLU A 73 30.85 -23.47 -9.46
CA GLU A 73 32.23 -23.76 -9.87
C GLU A 73 32.28 -24.70 -11.08
N ALA A 74 31.38 -25.69 -11.16
CA ALA A 74 31.24 -26.57 -12.33
C ALA A 74 30.75 -25.83 -13.60
N PHE A 75 29.95 -24.76 -13.44
CA PHE A 75 29.59 -23.86 -14.55
C PHE A 75 30.78 -23.01 -15.05
N GLY A 76 31.74 -22.71 -14.16
CA GLY A 76 32.80 -21.73 -14.41
C GLY A 76 32.25 -20.34 -14.75
N ASP A 77 33.01 -19.57 -15.54
CA ASP A 77 32.60 -18.22 -15.96
C ASP A 77 31.31 -18.20 -16.82
N GLY A 78 30.87 -19.35 -17.33
CA GLY A 78 29.67 -19.49 -18.16
C GLY A 78 28.37 -19.09 -17.45
N ILE A 79 28.29 -19.25 -16.12
CA ILE A 79 27.13 -18.79 -15.35
C ILE A 79 26.94 -17.28 -15.42
N TYR A 80 28.02 -16.53 -15.67
CA TYR A 80 27.98 -15.08 -15.81
C TYR A 80 27.61 -14.63 -17.22
N HIS A 81 27.18 -15.53 -18.11
CA HIS A 81 26.52 -15.19 -19.37
C HIS A 81 25.06 -14.77 -19.15
N TYR A 82 24.40 -15.32 -18.13
CA TYR A 82 22.99 -15.06 -17.85
C TYR A 82 22.78 -13.70 -17.18
N ASP A 83 21.75 -12.98 -17.60
CA ASP A 83 21.35 -11.69 -17.04
C ASP A 83 20.70 -11.86 -15.66
N ALA A 84 19.93 -12.94 -15.50
CA ALA A 84 19.24 -13.27 -14.27
C ALA A 84 19.20 -14.78 -14.00
N ILE A 85 19.21 -15.14 -12.72
CA ILE A 85 19.30 -16.51 -12.24
C ILE A 85 18.21 -16.74 -11.18
N TRP A 86 17.31 -17.69 -11.43
CA TRP A 86 16.29 -18.12 -10.46
C TRP A 86 16.70 -19.44 -9.82
N MET A 87 16.55 -19.57 -8.50
CA MET A 87 17.01 -20.74 -7.76
C MET A 87 15.94 -21.36 -6.84
N PRO A 88 14.87 -21.95 -7.43
CA PRO A 88 13.77 -22.53 -6.68
C PRO A 88 14.14 -23.83 -5.97
N ASP A 89 13.42 -24.12 -4.88
CA ASP A 89 13.31 -25.46 -4.30
C ASP A 89 12.54 -26.42 -5.24
N ASP A 90 12.70 -27.72 -5.03
CA ASP A 90 12.21 -28.75 -5.96
C ASP A 90 10.71 -29.09 -5.83
N ASP A 91 10.02 -28.50 -4.86
CA ASP A 91 8.56 -28.57 -4.62
C ASP A 91 7.81 -27.31 -5.05
N ILE A 92 8.48 -26.42 -5.76
CA ILE A 92 7.86 -25.21 -6.29
C ILE A 92 7.12 -25.54 -7.57
N ARG A 93 5.80 -25.38 -7.51
CA ARG A 93 4.93 -25.54 -8.67
C ARG A 93 4.83 -24.21 -9.41
N ALA A 94 5.34 -24.21 -10.62
CA ALA A 94 5.30 -23.11 -11.58
C ALA A 94 5.21 -23.71 -12.99
N ASN A 95 4.95 -22.88 -13.99
CA ASN A 95 4.99 -23.26 -15.41
C ASN A 95 5.96 -22.34 -16.16
N ALA A 96 6.30 -22.69 -17.41
CA ALA A 96 7.26 -21.94 -18.22
C ALA A 96 6.81 -20.48 -18.47
N TYR A 97 5.51 -20.25 -18.64
CA TYR A 97 4.95 -18.92 -18.84
C TYR A 97 5.17 -18.02 -17.62
N ASP A 98 4.87 -18.51 -16.43
CA ASP A 98 5.04 -17.76 -15.17
C ASP A 98 6.51 -17.46 -14.91
N ILE A 99 7.41 -18.43 -15.16
CA ILE A 99 8.86 -18.26 -15.00
C ILE A 99 9.38 -17.20 -15.98
N HIS A 100 9.01 -17.30 -17.25
CA HIS A 100 9.34 -16.30 -18.26
C HIS A 100 8.82 -14.92 -17.83
N ARG A 101 7.54 -14.80 -17.49
CA ARG A 101 6.95 -13.51 -17.10
C ARG A 101 7.66 -12.92 -15.89
N MET A 102 8.01 -13.73 -14.90
CA MET A 102 8.77 -13.29 -13.73
C MET A 102 10.14 -12.71 -14.12
N PHE A 103 10.90 -13.36 -15.02
CA PHE A 103 12.16 -12.82 -15.51
C PHE A 103 11.98 -11.50 -16.26
N GLU A 104 10.97 -11.38 -17.13
CA GLU A 104 10.71 -10.13 -17.85
C GLU A 104 10.41 -8.99 -16.88
N ILE A 105 9.55 -9.22 -15.87
CA ILE A 105 9.25 -8.21 -14.85
C ILE A 105 10.51 -7.82 -14.10
N PHE A 106 11.33 -8.80 -13.71
CA PHE A 106 12.57 -8.56 -13.00
C PHE A 106 13.51 -7.64 -13.79
N MET A 107 13.65 -7.88 -15.10
CA MET A 107 14.48 -7.07 -15.99
C MET A 107 13.86 -5.69 -16.29
N GLU A 108 12.57 -5.63 -16.60
CA GLU A 108 11.82 -4.40 -16.88
C GLU A 108 11.90 -3.40 -15.72
N GLN A 109 11.85 -3.90 -14.48
CA GLN A 109 11.88 -3.10 -13.26
C GLN A 109 13.31 -2.83 -12.76
N GLY A 110 14.32 -3.43 -13.41
CA GLY A 110 15.73 -3.30 -13.04
C GLY A 110 15.98 -3.71 -11.59
N LEU A 111 15.36 -4.81 -11.15
CA LEU A 111 15.52 -5.38 -9.82
C LEU A 111 16.89 -6.07 -9.68
N GLU A 112 17.37 -6.17 -8.45
CA GLU A 112 18.65 -6.81 -8.12
C GLU A 112 18.45 -8.17 -7.46
N LEU A 113 17.48 -8.27 -6.56
CA LEU A 113 17.09 -9.49 -5.86
C LEU A 113 15.57 -9.51 -5.70
N ALA A 114 14.92 -10.60 -6.07
CA ALA A 114 13.48 -10.70 -6.00
C ALA A 114 13.02 -12.13 -5.68
N GLN A 115 11.71 -12.29 -5.54
CA GLN A 115 11.03 -13.57 -5.61
C GLN A 115 9.65 -13.40 -6.24
N PRO A 116 9.09 -14.43 -6.88
CA PRO A 116 7.66 -14.46 -7.14
C PRO A 116 6.88 -14.54 -5.83
N SER A 117 5.65 -14.06 -5.83
CA SER A 117 4.74 -14.28 -4.71
C SER A 117 4.29 -15.74 -4.60
N LEU A 118 3.69 -16.11 -3.48
CA LEU A 118 3.10 -17.42 -3.25
C LEU A 118 1.59 -17.39 -3.44
N THR A 119 1.06 -18.45 -4.04
CA THR A 119 -0.39 -18.65 -4.08
C THR A 119 -0.95 -18.82 -2.66
N ARG A 120 -2.21 -18.42 -2.45
CA ARG A 120 -2.86 -18.49 -1.12
C ARG A 120 -2.99 -19.91 -0.56
N ASP A 121 -2.94 -20.92 -1.41
CA ASP A 121 -2.98 -22.35 -1.05
C ASP A 121 -1.59 -22.99 -0.93
N SER A 122 -0.53 -22.17 -0.87
CA SER A 122 0.84 -22.61 -0.55
C SER A 122 1.00 -22.91 0.93
N TYR A 123 1.97 -23.77 1.26
CA TYR A 123 2.56 -23.73 2.59
C TYR A 123 3.50 -22.52 2.68
N TYR A 124 3.41 -21.71 3.74
CA TYR A 124 4.24 -20.52 3.89
C TYR A 124 4.64 -20.29 5.35
N GLY A 125 5.81 -19.67 5.57
CA GLY A 125 6.26 -19.23 6.90
C GLY A 125 5.90 -17.76 7.19
N HIS A 126 5.92 -16.91 6.16
CA HIS A 126 5.73 -15.47 6.31
C HIS A 126 4.62 -14.95 5.39
N GLY A 127 3.55 -14.38 5.98
CA GLY A 127 2.39 -13.92 5.20
C GLY A 127 2.69 -12.83 4.16
N ILE A 128 3.84 -12.14 4.27
CA ILE A 128 4.29 -11.18 3.25
C ILE A 128 4.52 -11.84 1.89
N THR A 129 4.90 -13.12 1.84
CA THR A 129 5.22 -13.80 0.57
C THR A 129 3.98 -14.15 -0.23
N LEU A 130 2.80 -14.21 0.41
CA LEU A 130 1.55 -14.44 -0.28
C LEU A 130 1.24 -13.32 -1.28
N GLN A 131 0.63 -13.72 -2.40
CA GLN A 131 0.21 -12.81 -3.46
C GLN A 131 -0.76 -11.75 -2.94
N ASN A 132 -0.42 -10.49 -3.21
CA ASN A 132 -1.28 -9.34 -2.98
C ASN A 132 -1.76 -8.76 -4.32
N SER A 133 -3.01 -9.07 -4.68
CA SER A 133 -3.66 -8.63 -5.92
C SER A 133 -3.76 -7.11 -6.11
N ASN A 134 -3.45 -6.31 -5.08
CA ASN A 134 -3.42 -4.84 -5.18
C ASN A 134 -2.13 -4.32 -5.81
N TYR A 135 -1.09 -5.15 -5.86
CA TYR A 135 0.21 -4.78 -6.34
C TYR A 135 0.57 -5.58 -7.59
N TYR A 136 1.32 -4.93 -8.47
CA TYR A 136 2.12 -5.60 -9.49
C TYR A 136 3.39 -6.18 -8.87
N LEU A 137 4.00 -5.42 -7.95
CA LEU A 137 5.09 -5.85 -7.09
C LEU A 137 5.13 -5.00 -5.82
N ARG A 138 5.76 -5.54 -4.77
CA ARG A 138 6.00 -4.86 -3.49
C ARG A 138 7.49 -4.78 -3.22
N TYR A 139 7.99 -3.60 -2.87
CA TYR A 139 9.38 -3.43 -2.47
C TYR A 139 9.58 -3.85 -1.02
N SER A 140 10.41 -4.86 -0.79
CA SER A 140 10.66 -5.44 0.53
C SER A 140 12.14 -5.73 0.72
N GLN A 141 12.60 -5.68 1.96
CA GLN A 141 13.94 -6.14 2.33
C GLN A 141 13.97 -7.64 2.61
N PHE A 142 12.84 -8.33 2.48
CA PHE A 142 12.72 -9.75 2.76
C PHE A 142 12.46 -10.54 1.49
N ILE A 143 13.39 -11.44 1.16
CA ILE A 143 13.33 -12.36 0.03
C ILE A 143 13.69 -13.75 0.57
N GLU A 144 12.79 -14.72 0.42
CA GLU A 144 13.00 -16.05 0.98
C GLU A 144 14.02 -16.85 0.17
N PRO A 145 14.88 -17.65 0.82
CA PRO A 145 15.85 -18.51 0.14
C PRO A 145 15.21 -19.67 -0.66
N MET A 146 13.91 -19.88 -0.51
CA MET A 146 13.14 -20.92 -1.21
C MET A 146 13.03 -20.66 -2.72
N VAL A 147 12.76 -19.42 -3.14
CA VAL A 147 12.53 -19.05 -4.56
C VAL A 147 13.23 -17.75 -4.99
N PRO A 148 14.50 -17.51 -4.62
CA PRO A 148 15.17 -16.25 -4.93
C PRO A 148 15.53 -16.14 -6.41
N LEU A 149 15.40 -14.92 -6.91
CA LEU A 149 15.75 -14.48 -8.25
C LEU A 149 16.79 -13.37 -8.16
N TYR A 150 17.93 -13.55 -8.82
CA TYR A 150 19.07 -12.65 -8.74
C TYR A 150 19.37 -12.03 -10.09
N SER A 151 19.86 -10.80 -10.09
CA SER A 151 20.65 -10.28 -11.20
C SER A 151 22.02 -10.98 -11.23
N ARG A 152 22.68 -11.01 -12.39
CA ARG A 152 24.05 -11.51 -12.53
C ARG A 152 25.01 -10.97 -11.46
N GLU A 153 25.01 -9.66 -11.26
CA GLU A 153 25.95 -8.98 -10.36
C GLU A 153 25.60 -9.24 -8.89
N THR A 154 24.32 -9.29 -8.57
CA THR A 154 23.83 -9.70 -7.24
C THR A 154 24.22 -11.14 -6.94
N PHE A 155 24.05 -12.06 -7.89
CA PHE A 155 24.42 -13.47 -7.70
C PHE A 155 25.91 -13.60 -7.39
N LYS A 156 26.79 -12.92 -8.13
CA LYS A 156 28.24 -12.85 -7.86
C LYS A 156 28.55 -12.35 -6.46
N MET A 157 27.89 -11.25 -6.05
CA MET A 157 28.13 -10.63 -4.75
C MET A 157 27.70 -11.51 -3.59
N LEU A 158 26.60 -12.25 -3.75
CA LEU A 158 26.02 -13.08 -2.71
C LEU A 158 26.58 -14.51 -2.67
N LEU A 159 27.25 -14.98 -3.73
CA LEU A 159 27.83 -16.32 -3.80
C LEU A 159 28.69 -16.72 -2.57
N PRO A 160 29.54 -15.83 -1.98
CA PRO A 160 30.30 -16.17 -0.78
C PRO A 160 29.44 -16.44 0.46
N THR A 161 28.16 -16.04 0.46
CA THR A 161 27.23 -16.29 1.56
C THR A 161 26.59 -17.68 1.48
N PHE A 162 26.58 -18.34 0.33
CA PHE A 162 25.82 -19.57 0.13
C PHE A 162 26.38 -20.73 0.97
N GLU A 163 27.70 -20.92 1.01
CA GLU A 163 28.30 -21.98 1.85
C GLU A 163 28.24 -21.68 3.37
N LYS A 164 27.70 -20.51 3.76
CA LYS A 164 27.65 -20.06 5.16
C LYS A 164 26.37 -20.44 5.88
N SER A 165 25.42 -21.14 5.25
CA SER A 165 24.20 -21.64 5.89
C SER A 165 23.84 -23.00 5.31
N GLU A 166 23.67 -24.02 6.15
CA GLU A 166 23.23 -25.36 5.71
C GLU A 166 21.72 -25.36 5.40
N SER A 167 20.95 -24.72 6.28
CA SER A 167 19.49 -24.63 6.25
C SER A 167 18.94 -23.52 5.34
N GLY A 168 19.78 -22.56 4.96
CA GLY A 168 19.41 -21.32 4.29
C GLY A 168 18.85 -20.24 5.20
N TRP A 169 18.55 -20.56 6.47
CA TRP A 169 18.05 -19.57 7.42
C TRP A 169 19.13 -18.52 7.70
N GLY A 170 18.70 -17.25 7.81
CA GLY A 170 19.60 -16.11 7.99
C GLY A 170 20.00 -15.44 6.68
N LEU A 171 19.98 -16.16 5.54
CA LEU A 171 20.34 -15.58 4.23
C LEU A 171 19.38 -14.48 3.80
N ASP A 172 18.10 -14.63 4.11
CA ASP A 172 17.03 -13.63 3.97
C ASP A 172 17.31 -12.30 4.68
N PHE A 173 18.04 -12.34 5.81
CA PHE A 173 18.50 -11.13 6.51
C PHE A 173 19.87 -10.64 6.04
N VAL A 174 20.75 -11.54 5.63
CA VAL A 174 22.13 -11.23 5.23
C VAL A 174 22.18 -10.62 3.84
N TRP A 175 21.44 -11.15 2.87
CA TRP A 175 21.42 -10.63 1.49
C TRP A 175 21.06 -9.15 1.40
N PRO A 176 19.95 -8.64 1.97
CA PRO A 176 19.65 -7.20 1.92
C PRO A 176 20.74 -6.35 2.60
N LYS A 177 21.36 -6.85 3.69
CA LYS A 177 22.48 -6.17 4.38
C LYS A 177 23.72 -6.08 3.48
N VAL A 178 24.11 -7.18 2.82
CA VAL A 178 25.27 -7.23 1.91
C VAL A 178 25.07 -6.30 0.72
N LEU A 179 23.84 -6.24 0.18
CA LEU A 179 23.50 -5.34 -0.92
C LEU A 179 23.38 -3.87 -0.49
N GLY A 180 23.39 -3.58 0.81
CA GLY A 180 23.29 -2.22 1.34
C GLY A 180 21.87 -1.64 1.32
N TYR A 181 20.84 -2.48 1.34
CA TYR A 181 19.43 -2.09 1.32
C TYR A 181 19.05 -1.14 0.17
N PRO A 182 19.35 -1.50 -1.09
CA PRO A 182 19.11 -0.59 -2.21
C PRO A 182 17.61 -0.31 -2.36
N HIS A 183 17.28 0.98 -2.52
CA HIS A 183 15.89 1.43 -2.58
C HIS A 183 15.24 1.00 -3.90
N GLN A 184 14.06 0.38 -3.82
CA GLN A 184 13.28 -0.11 -4.95
C GLN A 184 14.01 -1.13 -5.85
N LYS A 185 14.96 -1.87 -5.28
CA LYS A 185 15.72 -2.93 -5.99
C LYS A 185 15.45 -4.34 -5.49
N LEU A 186 14.88 -4.47 -4.30
CA LEU A 186 14.43 -5.74 -3.74
C LEU A 186 12.91 -5.80 -3.73
N ALA A 187 12.33 -6.86 -4.30
CA ALA A 187 10.89 -6.95 -4.45
C ALA A 187 10.30 -8.36 -4.41
N ILE A 188 9.05 -8.44 -3.95
CA ILE A 188 8.16 -9.58 -4.18
C ILE A 188 7.31 -9.23 -5.40
N ILE A 189 7.35 -10.05 -6.44
CA ILE A 189 6.59 -9.86 -7.68
C ILE A 189 5.21 -10.49 -7.48
N ASP A 190 4.17 -9.68 -7.36
CA ASP A 190 2.79 -10.15 -7.13
C ASP A 190 2.05 -10.49 -8.43
N GLU A 191 2.53 -10.00 -9.57
CA GLU A 191 1.96 -10.34 -10.89
C GLU A 191 2.07 -11.84 -11.21
N VAL A 192 3.11 -12.49 -10.68
CA VAL A 192 3.35 -13.93 -10.82
C VAL A 192 3.30 -14.58 -9.44
N ALA A 193 2.56 -15.68 -9.32
CA ALA A 193 2.49 -16.45 -8.09
C ALA A 193 2.84 -17.93 -8.34
N VAL A 194 3.72 -18.49 -7.51
CA VAL A 194 4.10 -19.90 -7.54
C VAL A 194 3.52 -20.63 -6.33
N LYS A 195 3.35 -21.95 -6.40
CA LYS A 195 2.82 -22.72 -5.28
C LYS A 195 3.91 -23.54 -4.60
N HIS A 196 4.12 -23.31 -3.31
CA HIS A 196 4.97 -24.17 -2.47
C HIS A 196 4.15 -25.36 -1.98
N THR A 197 4.53 -26.57 -2.41
CA THR A 197 3.67 -27.76 -2.31
C THR A 197 3.90 -28.65 -1.10
N ARG A 198 4.99 -28.43 -0.34
CA ARG A 198 5.32 -29.20 0.86
C ARG A 198 5.42 -28.30 2.09
N ARG A 199 5.33 -28.89 3.28
CA ARG A 199 5.41 -28.14 4.54
C ARG A 199 6.78 -27.49 4.71
N VAL A 200 6.82 -26.30 5.31
CA VAL A 200 8.07 -25.61 5.67
C VAL A 200 8.92 -26.53 6.56
N GLY A 201 10.19 -26.70 6.21
CA GLY A 201 11.11 -27.62 6.89
C GLY A 201 10.86 -29.11 6.63
N GLY A 202 9.86 -29.47 5.81
CA GLY A 202 9.51 -30.85 5.48
C GLY A 202 10.28 -31.43 4.30
N GLY A 203 11.10 -30.63 3.61
CA GLY A 203 11.92 -31.07 2.48
C GLY A 203 12.97 -32.11 2.89
N GLU A 204 13.35 -32.98 1.95
CA GLU A 204 14.29 -34.08 2.21
C GLU A 204 15.65 -33.57 2.73
N LEU A 205 16.12 -32.44 2.21
CA LEU A 205 17.40 -31.82 2.61
C LEU A 205 17.38 -31.34 4.07
N TYR A 206 16.25 -30.89 4.59
CA TYR A 206 16.14 -30.42 5.98
C TYR A 206 16.36 -31.52 7.01
N LYS A 207 16.19 -32.80 6.64
CA LYS A 207 16.43 -33.93 7.54
C LYS A 207 17.92 -34.18 7.83
N ASN A 208 18.80 -33.63 6.99
CA ASN A 208 20.22 -33.94 6.97
C ASN A 208 21.11 -32.76 7.44
N ILE A 209 20.52 -31.69 7.99
CA ILE A 209 21.29 -30.61 8.60
C ILE A 209 21.97 -31.09 9.89
N SER A 210 23.20 -30.64 10.14
CA SER A 210 24.00 -31.11 11.28
C SER A 210 23.58 -30.51 12.63
N GLY A 211 22.87 -29.37 12.60
CA GLY A 211 22.41 -28.62 13.77
C GLY A 211 21.00 -28.04 13.62
N SER A 212 20.66 -27.03 14.43
CA SER A 212 19.38 -26.33 14.32
C SER A 212 19.42 -25.27 13.23
N GLN A 213 18.31 -25.06 12.50
CA GLN A 213 18.18 -23.92 11.57
C GLN A 213 18.35 -22.57 12.29
N TRP A 214 18.03 -22.52 13.58
CA TRP A 214 18.26 -21.35 14.43
C TRP A 214 19.74 -21.08 14.66
N ASP A 215 20.58 -22.11 14.75
CA ASP A 215 22.01 -21.95 14.96
C ASP A 215 22.65 -21.31 13.71
N ASP A 216 22.23 -21.74 12.51
CA ASP A 216 22.60 -21.10 11.24
C ASP A 216 22.17 -19.63 11.21
N LEU A 217 20.89 -19.35 11.49
CA LEU A 217 20.34 -18.00 11.49
C LEU A 217 21.17 -17.07 12.37
N TYR A 218 21.38 -17.42 13.64
CA TYR A 218 22.09 -16.54 14.58
C TYR A 218 23.58 -16.45 14.29
N ARG A 219 24.21 -17.52 13.83
CA ARG A 219 25.63 -17.51 13.45
C ARG A 219 25.88 -16.59 12.25
N ILE A 220 25.15 -16.77 11.15
CA ILE A 220 25.41 -16.01 9.93
C ILE A 220 25.00 -14.53 10.08
N THR A 221 23.89 -14.25 10.76
CA THR A 221 23.48 -12.86 10.99
C THR A 221 24.44 -12.12 11.91
N ALA A 222 25.04 -12.79 12.90
CA ALA A 222 26.11 -12.22 13.70
C ALA A 222 27.40 -11.98 12.88
N GLU A 223 27.78 -12.90 12.00
CA GLU A 223 28.96 -12.78 11.12
C GLU A 223 28.87 -11.54 10.21
N TYR A 224 27.68 -11.24 9.69
CA TYR A 224 27.45 -10.13 8.75
C TYR A 224 26.86 -8.86 9.40
N ASP A 225 26.69 -8.83 10.72
CA ASP A 225 26.03 -7.72 11.44
C ASP A 225 24.63 -7.41 10.84
N ALA A 226 23.88 -8.46 10.52
CA ALA A 226 22.53 -8.37 9.96
C ALA A 226 21.48 -8.39 11.08
N ALA A 227 20.54 -7.45 11.05
CA ALA A 227 19.48 -7.38 12.05
C ALA A 227 18.40 -8.42 11.77
N VAL A 228 18.03 -9.20 12.80
CA VAL A 228 16.93 -10.16 12.73
C VAL A 228 15.63 -9.46 13.08
N ASN A 229 14.69 -9.42 12.14
CA ASN A 229 13.37 -8.81 12.33
C ASN A 229 12.25 -9.65 11.68
N PHE A 230 11.50 -10.39 12.49
CA PHE A 230 10.43 -11.27 12.01
C PHE A 230 9.14 -10.57 11.59
N ARG A 231 9.03 -9.24 11.70
CA ARG A 231 7.80 -8.54 11.30
C ARG A 231 7.57 -8.57 9.79
N MET A 232 8.64 -8.67 8.99
CA MET A 232 8.68 -8.69 7.53
C MET A 232 7.65 -7.77 6.86
N THR A 233 8.09 -6.58 6.46
CA THR A 233 7.23 -5.58 5.82
C THR A 233 7.73 -5.23 4.43
N HIS A 234 6.82 -4.75 3.59
CA HIS A 234 7.18 -3.97 2.41
C HIS A 234 7.07 -2.48 2.75
N TYR A 235 7.87 -1.64 2.10
CA TYR A 235 7.91 -0.18 2.36
C TYR A 235 7.35 0.65 1.20
N GLY A 236 6.97 0.00 0.11
CA GLY A 236 6.39 0.61 -1.08
C GLY A 236 5.95 -0.47 -2.05
N GLY A 237 5.59 -0.07 -3.27
CA GLY A 237 5.25 -1.02 -4.32
C GLY A 237 4.44 -0.38 -5.45
N LYS A 238 4.52 -1.00 -6.63
CA LYS A 238 3.76 -0.57 -7.80
C LYS A 238 2.34 -1.16 -7.74
N PRO A 239 1.26 -0.34 -7.72
CA PRO A 239 -0.10 -0.83 -7.80
C PRO A 239 -0.35 -1.65 -9.06
N LYS A 240 -1.24 -2.63 -8.96
CA LYS A 240 -1.71 -3.36 -10.12
C LYS A 240 -2.61 -2.45 -10.96
N SER A 241 -2.39 -2.47 -12.28
CA SER A 241 -3.25 -1.75 -13.22
C SER A 241 -4.67 -2.33 -13.19
N LYS A 242 -5.66 -1.46 -13.00
CA LYS A 242 -7.08 -1.80 -12.97
C LYS A 242 -7.86 -0.73 -13.71
N ARG A 243 -9.00 -1.10 -14.32
CA ARG A 243 -9.78 -0.16 -15.13
C ARG A 243 -10.33 1.01 -14.30
N VAL A 244 -10.82 0.73 -13.10
CA VAL A 244 -11.22 1.74 -12.11
C VAL A 244 -10.22 1.72 -10.95
N MET A 245 -9.71 2.89 -10.58
CA MET A 245 -8.88 3.11 -9.40
C MET A 245 -9.63 4.00 -8.43
N PHE A 246 -9.89 3.50 -7.21
CA PHE A 246 -10.40 4.30 -6.11
C PHE A 246 -9.25 4.88 -5.32
N ALA A 247 -9.13 6.21 -5.29
CA ALA A 247 -8.31 6.91 -4.32
C ALA A 247 -9.15 7.07 -3.04
N LEU A 248 -8.71 6.46 -1.94
CA LEU A 248 -9.44 6.47 -0.68
C LEU A 248 -8.66 7.23 0.40
N LEU A 249 -9.24 8.31 0.92
CA LEU A 249 -8.64 9.09 2.00
C LEU A 249 -8.86 8.40 3.35
N ALA A 250 -7.79 8.24 4.13
CA ALA A 250 -7.79 7.48 5.39
C ALA A 250 -7.13 8.29 6.52
N HIS A 251 -7.88 8.61 7.59
CA HIS A 251 -7.34 9.44 8.70
C HIS A 251 -8.07 9.35 10.05
N LYS A 252 -9.07 8.47 10.24
CA LYS A 252 -9.92 8.45 11.46
C LYS A 252 -9.89 7.13 12.24
N ASP A 253 -10.56 6.11 11.73
CA ASP A 253 -10.82 4.86 12.44
C ASP A 253 -10.53 3.66 11.53
N GLN A 254 -9.71 2.72 12.02
CA GLN A 254 -9.25 1.58 11.22
C GLN A 254 -10.34 0.54 11.00
N HIS A 255 -11.32 0.41 11.91
CA HIS A 255 -12.47 -0.48 11.73
C HIS A 255 -13.43 0.06 10.68
N VAL A 256 -13.70 1.37 10.71
CA VAL A 256 -14.51 2.05 9.69
C VAL A 256 -13.83 1.95 8.32
N LEU A 257 -12.52 2.21 8.27
CA LEU A 257 -11.76 2.07 7.03
C LEU A 257 -11.77 0.63 6.49
N ALA A 258 -11.61 -0.37 7.35
CA ALA A 258 -11.67 -1.77 6.94
C ALA A 258 -13.05 -2.13 6.37
N ALA A 259 -14.13 -1.69 7.01
CA ALA A 259 -15.50 -1.86 6.51
C ALA A 259 -15.69 -1.18 5.15
N GLN A 260 -15.16 0.03 4.97
CA GLN A 260 -15.25 0.74 3.70
C GLN A 260 -14.47 0.03 2.58
N ILE A 261 -13.27 -0.49 2.86
CA ILE A 261 -12.50 -1.29 1.91
C ILE A 261 -13.27 -2.57 1.55
N GLU A 262 -13.83 -3.28 2.52
CA GLU A 262 -14.66 -4.47 2.29
C GLU A 262 -15.89 -4.14 1.43
N ASN A 263 -16.55 -3.03 1.70
CA ASN A 263 -17.68 -2.53 0.91
C ASN A 263 -17.30 -2.27 -0.55
N ILE A 264 -16.18 -1.57 -0.80
CA ILE A 264 -15.67 -1.34 -2.15
C ILE A 264 -15.39 -2.67 -2.85
N ARG A 265 -14.75 -3.63 -2.15
CA ARG A 265 -14.44 -4.96 -2.72
C ARG A 265 -15.69 -5.77 -3.04
N LYS A 266 -16.73 -5.70 -2.21
CA LYS A 266 -17.99 -6.42 -2.45
C LYS A 266 -18.66 -5.92 -3.74
N PHE A 267 -18.72 -4.61 -3.94
CA PHE A 267 -19.48 -4.02 -5.05
C PHE A 267 -18.63 -3.72 -6.30
N ASN A 268 -17.31 -3.65 -6.16
CA ASN A 268 -16.35 -3.39 -7.23
C ASN A 268 -15.12 -4.33 -7.11
N PRO A 269 -15.30 -5.65 -7.25
CA PRO A 269 -14.25 -6.63 -6.97
C PRO A 269 -13.00 -6.46 -7.86
N GLU A 270 -13.19 -5.97 -9.10
CA GLU A 270 -12.10 -5.77 -10.05
C GLU A 270 -11.37 -4.43 -9.91
N ALA A 271 -11.90 -3.49 -9.13
CA ALA A 271 -11.31 -2.16 -9.00
C ALA A 271 -10.02 -2.19 -8.17
N GLY A 272 -9.10 -1.28 -8.48
CA GLY A 272 -7.95 -0.99 -7.63
C GLY A 272 -8.35 -0.05 -6.49
N ILE A 273 -7.69 -0.18 -5.34
CA ILE A 273 -7.83 0.76 -4.23
C ILE A 273 -6.44 1.28 -3.89
N VAL A 274 -6.27 2.60 -4.00
CA VAL A 274 -5.12 3.34 -3.50
C VAL A 274 -5.54 4.06 -2.24
N LEU A 275 -5.02 3.61 -1.11
CA LEU A 275 -5.18 4.22 0.18
C LEU A 275 -4.19 5.38 0.33
N TYR A 276 -4.70 6.53 0.75
CA TYR A 276 -3.88 7.69 1.10
C TYR A 276 -4.05 8.00 2.59
N ASN A 277 -2.97 7.84 3.35
CA ASN A 277 -2.99 8.10 4.78
C ASN A 277 -2.82 9.60 5.06
N GLY A 278 -3.94 10.28 5.32
CA GLY A 278 -4.01 11.68 5.76
C GLY A 278 -3.90 11.87 7.28
N GLY A 279 -3.79 10.78 8.05
CA GLY A 279 -3.68 10.83 9.50
C GLY A 279 -2.26 11.11 10.01
N GLU A 280 -2.13 11.26 11.32
CA GLU A 280 -0.83 11.43 11.99
C GLU A 280 -0.10 10.09 12.21
N ASP A 281 -0.85 8.98 12.34
CA ASP A 281 -0.28 7.66 12.53
C ASP A 281 0.23 7.08 11.21
N SER A 282 1.55 7.06 11.03
CA SER A 282 2.22 6.44 9.88
C SER A 282 1.93 4.95 9.67
N GLN A 283 1.38 4.25 10.67
CA GLN A 283 0.98 2.84 10.57
C GLN A 283 -0.49 2.67 10.17
N PHE A 284 -1.29 3.74 10.20
CA PHE A 284 -2.71 3.69 9.87
C PHE A 284 -2.93 3.15 8.46
N GLY A 285 -3.83 2.18 8.34
CA GLY A 285 -4.15 1.53 7.08
C GLY A 285 -3.13 0.51 6.56
N LYS A 286 -1.93 0.39 7.19
CA LYS A 286 -0.96 -0.63 6.80
C LYS A 286 -1.51 -2.03 7.09
N GLY A 287 -1.31 -2.95 6.15
CA GLY A 287 -1.82 -4.32 6.25
C GLY A 287 -3.29 -4.49 5.87
N LEU A 288 -3.98 -3.41 5.51
CA LEU A 288 -5.29 -3.52 4.87
C LEU A 288 -5.14 -3.93 3.40
N ASN A 289 -6.20 -4.53 2.84
CA ASN A 289 -6.21 -5.06 1.47
C ASN A 289 -6.35 -3.96 0.40
N ALA A 290 -5.42 -3.00 0.41
CA ALA A 290 -5.30 -1.88 -0.51
C ALA A 290 -3.83 -1.52 -0.78
N ALA A 291 -3.57 -0.87 -1.92
CA ALA A 291 -2.25 -0.31 -2.20
C ALA A 291 -2.07 1.00 -1.41
N LEU A 292 -0.92 1.24 -0.77
CA LEU A 292 -0.67 2.45 0.01
C LEU A 292 0.14 3.44 -0.81
N CYS A 293 -0.38 4.65 -1.00
CA CYS A 293 0.31 5.72 -1.71
C CYS A 293 1.54 6.21 -0.92
N GLU A 294 2.72 6.15 -1.50
CA GLU A 294 3.99 6.52 -0.84
C GLU A 294 4.09 8.02 -0.53
N TYR A 295 3.31 8.85 -1.22
CA TYR A 295 3.21 10.29 -0.98
C TYR A 295 2.21 10.68 0.12
N SER A 296 1.64 9.69 0.82
CA SER A 296 0.77 9.94 1.96
C SER A 296 1.45 10.84 2.99
N ARG A 297 0.75 11.89 3.40
CA ARG A 297 1.16 12.86 4.42
C ARG A 297 -0.06 13.32 5.20
N HIS A 298 0.17 13.77 6.43
CA HIS A 298 -0.87 14.35 7.26
C HIS A 298 -1.59 15.49 6.54
N LEU A 299 -2.92 15.44 6.52
CA LEU A 299 -3.79 16.47 5.95
C LEU A 299 -4.65 17.08 7.03
N THR A 300 -4.92 18.37 6.88
CA THR A 300 -5.84 19.11 7.75
C THR A 300 -7.21 19.22 7.10
N TRP A 301 -8.24 19.24 7.92
CA TRP A 301 -9.61 19.41 7.45
C TRP A 301 -9.75 20.71 6.64
N GLY A 302 -10.42 20.62 5.48
CA GLY A 302 -10.57 21.75 4.55
C GLY A 302 -9.39 21.97 3.60
N HIS A 303 -8.31 21.19 3.70
CA HIS A 303 -7.14 21.30 2.81
C HIS A 303 -6.77 19.92 2.25
N LEU A 304 -7.67 19.31 1.46
CA LEU A 304 -7.52 17.93 0.98
C LEU A 304 -7.00 17.83 -0.45
N ALA A 305 -6.85 18.94 -1.18
CA ALA A 305 -6.30 18.96 -2.54
C ALA A 305 -4.98 18.16 -2.73
N PRO A 306 -4.02 18.16 -1.77
CA PRO A 306 -2.84 17.31 -1.86
C PRO A 306 -3.15 15.82 -2.08
N PHE A 307 -4.20 15.27 -1.46
CA PHE A 307 -4.50 13.83 -1.51
C PHE A 307 -4.66 13.33 -2.94
N LEU A 308 -5.60 13.89 -3.71
CA LEU A 308 -5.87 13.38 -5.05
C LEU A 308 -4.73 13.73 -6.02
N TRP A 309 -4.07 14.86 -5.84
CA TRP A 309 -2.91 15.26 -6.65
C TRP A 309 -1.72 14.31 -6.45
N ASP A 310 -1.41 13.97 -5.20
CA ASP A 310 -0.34 13.03 -4.86
C ASP A 310 -0.64 11.62 -5.40
N VAL A 311 -1.89 11.17 -5.35
CA VAL A 311 -2.31 9.89 -5.98
C VAL A 311 -2.15 9.94 -7.49
N MET A 312 -2.55 11.03 -8.16
CA MET A 312 -2.38 11.19 -9.61
C MET A 312 -0.90 11.09 -10.02
N LYS A 313 -0.01 11.81 -9.33
CA LYS A 313 1.44 11.74 -9.57
C LYS A 313 1.98 10.33 -9.36
N TRP A 314 1.65 9.72 -8.21
CA TRP A 314 2.15 8.41 -7.85
C TRP A 314 1.73 7.33 -8.86
N LEU A 315 0.50 7.37 -9.35
CA LEU A 315 0.01 6.45 -10.38
C LEU A 315 0.72 6.67 -11.73
N ASP A 316 0.98 7.91 -12.14
CA ASP A 316 1.65 8.24 -13.41
C ASP A 316 3.13 7.84 -13.40
N GLU A 317 3.85 8.15 -12.32
CA GLU A 317 5.26 7.77 -12.13
C GLU A 317 5.46 6.25 -12.13
N HIS A 318 4.52 5.51 -11.54
CA HIS A 318 4.52 4.05 -11.57
C HIS A 318 3.95 3.47 -12.87
N GLN A 319 3.51 4.32 -13.82
CA GLN A 319 2.93 3.93 -15.09
C GLN A 319 1.74 2.96 -14.92
N VAL A 320 0.89 3.21 -13.93
CA VAL A 320 -0.30 2.40 -13.67
C VAL A 320 -1.34 2.73 -14.73
N ASN A 321 -1.83 1.70 -15.41
CA ASN A 321 -2.90 1.84 -16.38
C ASN A 321 -4.27 1.75 -15.69
N TYR A 322 -5.13 2.70 -16.03
CA TYR A 322 -6.54 2.77 -15.62
C TYR A 322 -7.31 3.61 -16.64
N GLU A 323 -8.64 3.50 -16.63
CA GLU A 323 -9.52 4.41 -17.37
C GLU A 323 -10.04 5.50 -16.44
N TYR A 324 -10.54 5.12 -15.25
CA TYR A 324 -11.17 6.03 -14.30
C TYR A 324 -10.41 6.09 -12.97
N LEU A 325 -10.10 7.30 -12.52
CA LEU A 325 -9.67 7.59 -11.16
C LEU A 325 -10.82 8.27 -10.41
N VAL A 326 -11.20 7.71 -9.26
CA VAL A 326 -12.35 8.15 -8.46
C VAL A 326 -11.88 8.45 -7.05
N ASN A 327 -12.10 9.66 -6.53
CA ASN A 327 -11.81 9.95 -5.12
C ASN A 327 -12.99 9.57 -4.22
N LEU A 328 -12.69 8.98 -3.08
CA LEU A 328 -13.67 8.61 -2.06
C LEU A 328 -13.28 9.24 -0.73
N ASP A 329 -14.27 9.83 -0.08
CA ASP A 329 -14.16 10.33 1.28
C ASP A 329 -14.37 9.17 2.27
N ASP A 330 -13.96 9.38 3.52
CA ASP A 330 -13.96 8.32 4.55
C ASP A 330 -15.35 8.02 5.15
N ASP A 331 -16.38 8.72 4.68
CA ASP A 331 -17.77 8.62 5.13
C ASP A 331 -18.74 8.30 3.98
N MET A 332 -18.32 7.37 3.12
CA MET A 332 -19.08 6.90 1.95
C MET A 332 -19.23 5.38 1.91
N LEU A 333 -20.35 4.92 1.34
CA LEU A 333 -20.55 3.50 1.01
C LEU A 333 -21.08 3.34 -0.42
N PHE A 334 -20.65 2.29 -1.09
CA PHE A 334 -21.35 1.72 -2.24
C PHE A 334 -22.56 0.93 -1.77
N VAL A 335 -23.69 1.06 -2.47
CA VAL A 335 -24.94 0.38 -2.13
C VAL A 335 -25.30 -0.74 -3.10
N LYS A 336 -24.65 -0.83 -4.27
CA LYS A 336 -24.90 -1.87 -5.29
C LYS A 336 -23.71 -2.05 -6.25
N PRO A 337 -23.59 -3.21 -6.93
CA PRO A 337 -22.57 -3.42 -7.96
C PRO A 337 -22.92 -2.72 -9.27
N GLY A 338 -21.95 -2.62 -10.19
CA GLY A 338 -22.16 -2.13 -11.56
C GLY A 338 -21.67 -0.70 -11.83
N PHE A 339 -20.90 -0.12 -10.89
CA PHE A 339 -20.42 1.26 -11.01
C PHE A 339 -19.50 1.47 -12.23
N GLU A 340 -18.64 0.51 -12.56
CA GLU A 340 -17.77 0.59 -13.74
C GLU A 340 -18.58 0.75 -15.05
N GLY A 341 -19.62 -0.08 -15.25
CA GLY A 341 -20.50 0.03 -16.42
C GLY A 341 -21.29 1.33 -16.44
N TYR A 342 -21.69 1.82 -15.27
CA TYR A 342 -22.30 3.14 -15.13
C TYR A 342 -21.36 4.28 -15.55
N LEU A 343 -20.08 4.22 -15.18
CA LEU A 343 -19.07 5.18 -15.64
C LEU A 343 -18.89 5.11 -17.17
N ASP A 344 -18.84 3.92 -17.76
CA ASP A 344 -18.73 3.76 -19.21
C ASP A 344 -19.87 4.42 -19.99
N GLN A 345 -21.10 4.31 -19.46
CA GLN A 345 -22.27 4.93 -20.07
C GLN A 345 -22.28 6.45 -19.84
N THR A 346 -22.11 6.89 -18.59
CA THR A 346 -22.29 8.30 -18.22
C THR A 346 -21.10 9.17 -18.59
N MET A 347 -19.87 8.64 -18.63
CA MET A 347 -18.69 9.42 -19.02
C MET A 347 -18.38 9.36 -20.51
N ARG A 348 -19.22 8.72 -21.34
CA ARG A 348 -19.00 8.70 -22.80
C ARG A 348 -18.90 10.12 -23.36
N GLY A 349 -17.72 10.47 -23.87
CA GLY A 349 -17.44 11.79 -24.46
C GLY A 349 -17.08 12.88 -23.44
N TYR A 350 -16.87 12.53 -22.17
CA TYR A 350 -16.48 13.44 -21.10
C TYR A 350 -15.16 12.98 -20.46
N ASP A 351 -14.38 13.94 -19.98
CA ASP A 351 -13.09 13.75 -19.34
C ASP A 351 -13.22 13.72 -17.81
N CYS A 352 -14.19 14.44 -17.26
CA CYS A 352 -14.42 14.54 -15.82
C CYS A 352 -15.90 14.56 -15.44
N MET A 353 -16.25 14.02 -14.28
CA MET A 353 -17.61 14.03 -13.73
C MET A 353 -17.59 14.21 -12.21
N GLY A 354 -18.52 15.01 -11.69
CA GLY A 354 -18.67 15.25 -10.25
C GLY A 354 -20.09 15.68 -9.89
N TRP A 355 -20.37 15.85 -8.60
CA TRP A 355 -21.68 16.30 -8.12
C TRP A 355 -21.72 17.83 -8.02
N ASP A 356 -22.91 18.44 -8.16
CA ASP A 356 -23.14 19.87 -7.90
C ASP A 356 -22.18 20.79 -8.66
N MET A 357 -22.19 20.63 -9.99
CA MET A 357 -21.29 21.37 -10.88
C MET A 357 -21.69 22.84 -10.95
N GLN A 358 -20.81 23.73 -10.49
CA GLN A 358 -21.07 25.17 -10.49
C GLN A 358 -19.96 25.94 -11.19
N THR A 359 -20.29 27.04 -11.85
CA THR A 359 -19.31 27.97 -12.44
C THR A 359 -19.42 29.31 -11.73
N SER A 360 -18.28 29.84 -11.30
CA SER A 360 -18.17 31.13 -10.63
C SER A 360 -17.30 32.05 -11.46
N ARG A 361 -17.86 33.19 -11.91
CA ARG A 361 -17.22 34.16 -12.82
C ARG A 361 -16.93 35.49 -12.14
N SER A 362 -17.51 35.74 -10.98
CA SER A 362 -17.35 36.99 -10.26
C SER A 362 -17.31 36.78 -8.74
N VAL A 363 -16.73 37.74 -8.03
CA VAL A 363 -16.71 37.75 -6.56
C VAL A 363 -18.13 37.77 -5.97
N SER A 364 -19.11 38.33 -6.68
CA SER A 364 -20.53 38.30 -6.27
C SER A 364 -21.14 36.90 -6.26
N ASP A 365 -20.54 35.92 -6.95
CA ASP A 365 -21.01 34.53 -6.96
C ASP A 365 -20.60 33.76 -5.67
N ALA A 366 -19.83 34.42 -4.78
CA ALA A 366 -19.25 33.81 -3.59
C ALA A 366 -20.24 33.73 -2.40
N ASP A 367 -21.23 32.85 -2.55
CA ASP A 367 -22.29 32.57 -1.57
C ASP A 367 -21.81 31.83 -0.29
N ASN A 368 -20.61 31.27 -0.29
CA ASN A 368 -20.06 30.49 0.82
C ASN A 368 -18.57 30.76 1.04
N MET A 369 -18.06 30.30 2.19
CA MET A 369 -16.67 30.51 2.62
C MET A 369 -15.65 29.96 1.61
N ASN A 370 -15.91 28.79 1.02
CA ASN A 370 -14.99 28.13 0.09
C ASN A 370 -14.77 29.03 -1.15
N LYS A 371 -15.86 29.47 -1.81
CA LYS A 371 -15.78 30.39 -2.96
C LYS A 371 -15.15 31.73 -2.60
N GLN A 372 -15.45 32.27 -1.42
CA GLN A 372 -14.85 33.53 -0.95
C GLN A 372 -13.33 33.42 -0.79
N THR A 373 -12.84 32.30 -0.23
CA THR A 373 -11.39 32.06 -0.11
C THR A 373 -10.73 31.82 -1.47
N MET A 374 -11.40 31.12 -2.39
CA MET A 374 -10.90 30.92 -3.76
C MET A 374 -10.72 32.25 -4.49
N TRP A 375 -11.69 33.16 -4.42
CA TRP A 375 -11.57 34.49 -5.04
C TRP A 375 -10.43 35.34 -4.45
N LYS A 376 -10.14 35.21 -3.15
CA LYS A 376 -9.00 35.91 -2.51
C LYS A 376 -7.65 35.45 -3.07
N GLU A 377 -7.53 34.18 -3.44
CA GLU A 377 -6.31 33.62 -4.03
C GLU A 377 -6.38 33.48 -5.57
N TRP A 378 -7.46 33.95 -6.21
CA TRP A 378 -7.68 33.71 -7.64
C TRP A 378 -6.60 34.30 -8.54
N GLY A 379 -5.99 35.43 -8.17
CA GLY A 379 -4.85 35.95 -8.94
C GLY A 379 -3.69 34.95 -9.06
N ARG A 380 -3.48 34.12 -8.05
CA ARG A 380 -2.49 33.02 -8.07
C ARG A 380 -3.01 31.86 -8.92
N TRP A 381 -4.14 31.26 -8.54
CA TRP A 381 -4.66 30.06 -9.19
C TRP A 381 -5.12 30.29 -10.65
N GLY A 382 -5.80 31.40 -10.92
CA GLY A 382 -6.19 31.82 -12.26
C GLY A 382 -4.99 32.04 -13.20
N SER A 383 -3.80 32.39 -12.67
CA SER A 383 -2.58 32.48 -13.48
C SER A 383 -2.07 31.11 -13.95
N LEU A 384 -2.20 30.07 -13.11
CA LEU A 384 -1.89 28.68 -13.48
C LEU A 384 -2.87 28.18 -14.54
N PHE A 385 -4.15 28.44 -14.34
CA PHE A 385 -5.22 27.95 -15.23
C PHE A 385 -5.43 28.81 -16.48
N GLN A 386 -4.86 30.02 -16.53
CA GLN A 386 -5.03 30.98 -17.62
C GLN A 386 -6.51 31.26 -17.96
N THR A 387 -7.34 31.39 -16.93
CA THR A 387 -8.78 31.67 -17.03
C THR A 387 -9.21 32.71 -16.00
N ASP A 388 -10.31 33.40 -16.27
CA ASP A 388 -10.92 34.43 -15.43
C ASP A 388 -12.00 33.89 -14.47
N HIS A 389 -12.38 32.62 -14.61
CA HIS A 389 -13.41 31.94 -13.82
C HIS A 389 -12.95 30.56 -13.36
N PHE A 390 -13.60 30.03 -12.32
CA PHE A 390 -13.39 28.66 -11.85
C PHE A 390 -14.68 27.85 -11.88
N VAL A 391 -14.49 26.53 -11.91
CA VAL A 391 -15.55 25.53 -11.80
C VAL A 391 -15.41 24.80 -10.48
N ARG A 392 -16.53 24.34 -9.93
CA ARG A 392 -16.59 23.57 -8.70
C ARG A 392 -17.31 22.23 -8.93
N TYR A 393 -16.81 21.18 -8.29
CA TYR A 393 -17.59 19.99 -7.93
C TYR A 393 -17.67 19.86 -6.41
N PHE A 394 -18.76 19.27 -5.91
CA PHE A 394 -18.78 18.73 -4.56
C PHE A 394 -17.73 17.63 -4.41
N ASN A 395 -16.98 17.63 -3.31
CA ASN A 395 -15.76 16.83 -3.17
C ASN A 395 -15.93 15.31 -3.39
N PRO A 396 -16.91 14.62 -2.78
CA PRO A 396 -16.95 13.16 -2.81
C PRO A 396 -17.29 12.60 -4.20
N THR A 397 -16.62 11.53 -4.61
CA THR A 397 -16.87 10.80 -5.89
C THR A 397 -16.62 11.63 -7.15
N GLN A 398 -15.65 12.53 -7.17
CA GLN A 398 -15.20 13.09 -8.45
C GLN A 398 -14.49 11.99 -9.26
N VAL A 399 -14.73 11.99 -10.56
CA VAL A 399 -14.21 11.00 -11.50
C VAL A 399 -13.42 11.69 -12.60
N TYR A 400 -12.20 11.22 -12.84
CA TYR A 400 -11.29 11.73 -13.85
C TYR A 400 -10.82 10.59 -14.75
N ARG A 401 -10.88 10.80 -16.07
CA ARG A 401 -10.28 9.86 -17.02
C ARG A 401 -8.76 9.97 -17.00
N ARG A 402 -8.05 8.85 -17.16
CA ARG A 402 -6.58 8.84 -17.21
C ARG A 402 -6.01 9.83 -18.22
N GLY A 403 -6.64 9.94 -19.39
CA GLY A 403 -6.20 10.86 -20.44
C GLY A 403 -6.14 12.33 -19.99
N ILE A 404 -7.10 12.79 -19.19
CA ILE A 404 -7.10 14.17 -18.68
C ILE A 404 -6.18 14.34 -17.47
N VAL A 405 -6.06 13.31 -16.61
CA VAL A 405 -5.07 13.31 -15.51
C VAL A 405 -3.66 13.50 -16.06
N LYS A 406 -3.30 12.73 -17.08
CA LYS A 406 -1.99 12.84 -17.74
C LYS A 406 -1.76 14.24 -18.32
N LYS A 407 -2.76 14.82 -19.00
CA LYS A 407 -2.66 16.20 -19.51
C LYS A 407 -2.45 17.23 -18.40
N MET A 408 -3.10 17.08 -17.24
CA MET A 408 -2.88 17.97 -16.09
C MET A 408 -1.44 17.87 -15.57
N LEU A 409 -0.91 16.66 -15.42
CA LEU A 409 0.46 16.44 -14.96
C LEU A 409 1.50 16.95 -15.97
N GLU A 410 1.28 16.76 -17.27
CA GLU A 410 2.16 17.24 -18.35
C GLU A 410 2.13 18.77 -18.51
N ALA A 411 0.99 19.42 -18.27
CA ALA A 411 0.84 20.86 -18.39
C ALA A 411 1.31 21.64 -17.16
N ALA A 412 1.37 21.00 -15.99
CA ALA A 412 1.75 21.63 -14.74
C ALA A 412 3.27 21.70 -14.55
N ASP A 413 3.75 22.80 -13.97
CA ASP A 413 4.98 22.74 -13.17
C ASP A 413 4.64 22.07 -11.83
N VAL A 414 4.91 20.77 -11.75
CA VAL A 414 4.54 19.94 -10.59
C VAL A 414 5.15 20.47 -9.29
N SER A 415 6.39 20.99 -9.33
CA SER A 415 7.05 21.53 -8.14
C SER A 415 6.37 22.81 -7.66
N LEU A 416 5.97 23.68 -8.59
CA LEU A 416 5.24 24.89 -8.28
C LEU A 416 3.84 24.58 -7.73
N VAL A 417 3.13 23.62 -8.33
CA VAL A 417 1.81 23.18 -7.85
C VAL A 417 1.92 22.61 -6.44
N ASP A 418 2.89 21.74 -6.17
CA ASP A 418 3.11 21.17 -4.83
C ASP A 418 3.37 22.27 -3.78
N GLN A 419 4.20 23.25 -4.13
CA GLN A 419 4.44 24.41 -3.28
C GLN A 419 3.14 25.18 -3.03
N TRP A 420 2.37 25.52 -4.07
CA TRP A 420 1.15 26.31 -3.92
C TRP A 420 0.05 25.58 -3.15
N LEU A 421 -0.09 24.27 -3.36
CA LEU A 421 -1.00 23.43 -2.57
C LEU A 421 -0.63 23.46 -1.08
N SER A 422 0.67 23.49 -0.74
CA SER A 422 1.12 23.56 0.65
C SER A 422 0.93 24.92 1.33
N GLU A 423 0.89 26.00 0.54
CA GLU A 423 0.77 27.37 1.05
C GLU A 423 -0.68 27.88 1.07
N SER A 424 -1.54 27.34 0.21
CA SER A 424 -2.88 27.88 -0.02
C SER A 424 -3.77 27.79 1.22
N GLN A 425 -4.55 28.84 1.43
CA GLN A 425 -5.54 28.95 2.50
C GLN A 425 -6.97 28.80 1.95
N VAL A 426 -7.13 28.38 0.69
CA VAL A 426 -8.44 28.10 0.10
C VAL A 426 -9.05 26.89 0.81
N VAL A 427 -10.24 27.07 1.38
CA VAL A 427 -11.00 25.99 2.01
C VAL A 427 -11.65 25.14 0.93
N ALA A 428 -11.49 23.82 1.05
CA ALA A 428 -11.94 22.81 0.11
C ALA A 428 -11.41 23.04 -1.31
N LEU A 429 -10.11 23.38 -1.44
CA LEU A 429 -9.48 23.64 -2.72
C LEU A 429 -9.67 22.49 -3.73
N GLU A 430 -9.74 21.25 -3.27
CA GLU A 430 -10.02 20.05 -4.05
C GLU A 430 -11.35 20.10 -4.82
N GLU A 431 -12.32 20.89 -4.36
CA GLU A 431 -13.60 21.09 -5.05
C GLU A 431 -13.43 21.97 -6.30
N PHE A 432 -12.38 22.78 -6.37
CA PHE A 432 -12.15 23.74 -7.46
C PHE A 432 -10.99 23.35 -8.37
N PHE A 433 -9.86 22.96 -7.76
CA PHE A 433 -8.57 22.85 -8.42
C PHE A 433 -8.62 21.91 -9.63
N PHE A 434 -9.07 20.66 -9.44
CA PHE A 434 -9.02 19.64 -10.47
C PHE A 434 -9.97 19.94 -11.63
N VAL A 435 -11.26 20.18 -11.36
CA VAL A 435 -12.26 20.46 -12.41
C VAL A 435 -11.94 21.76 -13.16
N THR A 436 -11.43 22.79 -12.48
CA THR A 436 -10.99 24.03 -13.13
C THR A 436 -9.80 23.77 -14.04
N PHE A 437 -8.83 22.97 -13.60
CA PHE A 437 -7.68 22.62 -14.42
C PHE A 437 -8.10 21.82 -15.65
N VAL A 438 -9.00 20.84 -15.49
CA VAL A 438 -9.59 20.11 -16.62
C VAL A 438 -10.21 21.07 -17.63
N LYS A 439 -11.02 22.04 -17.17
CA LYS A 439 -11.65 23.03 -18.04
C LYS A 439 -10.65 23.94 -18.74
N ALA A 440 -9.63 24.40 -18.04
CA ALA A 440 -8.55 25.21 -18.60
C ALA A 440 -7.82 24.48 -19.74
N LEU A 441 -7.69 23.15 -19.64
CA LEU A 441 -7.09 22.30 -20.67
C LEU A 441 -8.06 21.91 -21.79
N GLY A 442 -9.26 22.52 -21.84
CA GLY A 442 -10.28 22.24 -22.85
C GLY A 442 -11.04 20.93 -22.63
N GLY A 443 -10.94 20.32 -21.44
CA GLY A 443 -11.62 19.09 -21.10
C GLY A 443 -13.14 19.23 -20.99
N LYS A 444 -13.85 18.16 -21.35
CA LYS A 444 -15.30 18.06 -21.25
C LYS A 444 -15.67 17.56 -19.86
N CYS A 445 -16.48 18.33 -19.15
CA CYS A 445 -16.90 18.02 -17.79
C CYS A 445 -18.42 18.04 -17.70
N ARG A 446 -18.97 17.20 -16.83
CA ARG A 446 -20.41 17.04 -16.60
C ARG A 446 -20.73 16.82 -15.13
N GLU A 447 -21.96 17.13 -14.75
CA GLU A 447 -22.51 16.64 -13.50
C GLU A 447 -22.96 15.17 -13.62
N PHE A 448 -22.96 14.44 -12.50
CA PHE A 448 -23.70 13.19 -12.39
C PHE A 448 -25.20 13.41 -12.67
N PRO A 449 -25.88 12.45 -13.33
CA PRO A 449 -27.34 12.39 -13.35
C PRO A 449 -27.93 12.41 -11.92
N ARG A 450 -29.00 13.17 -11.72
CA ARG A 450 -29.67 13.35 -10.42
C ARG A 450 -31.18 13.16 -10.56
N ASP A 451 -31.79 12.54 -9.55
CA ASP A 451 -33.23 12.60 -9.28
C ASP A 451 -33.47 13.60 -8.15
N GLU A 452 -34.23 14.65 -8.42
CA GLU A 452 -34.56 15.72 -7.45
C GLU A 452 -35.31 15.21 -6.22
N ARG A 453 -35.93 14.03 -6.29
CA ARG A 453 -36.70 13.42 -5.20
C ARG A 453 -35.84 12.63 -4.22
N LEU A 454 -34.57 12.35 -4.56
CA LEU A 454 -33.68 11.56 -3.73
C LEU A 454 -32.29 12.19 -3.69
N ASN A 455 -31.97 12.85 -2.57
CA ASN A 455 -30.67 13.51 -2.38
C ASN A 455 -29.77 12.71 -1.44
N VAL A 456 -29.01 11.75 -1.97
CA VAL A 456 -28.07 10.92 -1.17
C VAL A 456 -26.61 11.34 -1.31
N MET A 457 -26.37 12.54 -1.84
CA MET A 457 -25.05 13.12 -2.07
C MET A 457 -25.07 14.58 -1.60
N ARG A 458 -24.81 14.78 -0.30
CA ARG A 458 -24.96 16.08 0.40
C ARG A 458 -23.91 16.28 1.49
N HIS A 459 -23.69 17.51 1.94
CA HIS A 459 -22.68 17.81 2.98
C HIS A 459 -23.15 17.47 4.40
N GLU A 460 -24.39 17.81 4.71
CA GLU A 460 -24.96 17.71 6.06
C GLU A 460 -25.99 16.59 6.17
N HIS A 461 -26.28 16.17 7.40
CA HIS A 461 -27.24 15.11 7.75
C HIS A 461 -26.88 13.72 7.22
N GLN A 462 -26.66 12.78 8.13
CA GLN A 462 -26.32 11.41 7.75
C GLN A 462 -27.44 10.76 6.93
N ILE A 463 -27.06 9.85 6.03
CA ILE A 463 -28.02 9.08 5.24
C ILE A 463 -28.80 8.13 6.15
N GLU A 464 -30.12 8.26 6.12
CA GLU A 464 -31.05 7.44 6.89
C GLU A 464 -31.33 6.09 6.22
N GLN A 465 -32.05 5.21 6.93
CA GLN A 465 -32.22 3.79 6.54
C GLN A 465 -32.94 3.69 5.20
N ASN A 466 -34.06 4.41 5.10
CA ASN A 466 -34.91 4.37 3.92
C ASN A 466 -34.31 5.15 2.75
N GLU A 467 -33.44 6.14 3.02
CA GLU A 467 -32.69 6.83 1.96
C GLU A 467 -31.63 5.91 1.35
N ALA A 468 -30.90 5.15 2.18
CA ALA A 468 -29.94 4.16 1.72
C ALA A 468 -30.62 3.01 0.96
N HIS A 469 -31.78 2.53 1.45
CA HIS A 469 -32.63 1.57 0.76
C HIS A 469 -33.08 2.11 -0.62
N ALA A 470 -33.58 3.35 -0.68
CA ALA A 470 -34.00 3.98 -1.92
C ALA A 470 -32.82 4.10 -2.91
N ALA A 471 -31.65 4.53 -2.45
CA ALA A 471 -30.45 4.62 -3.29
C ALA A 471 -30.03 3.26 -3.86
N MET A 472 -30.06 2.20 -3.04
CA MET A 472 -29.74 0.83 -3.45
C MET A 472 -30.60 0.40 -4.66
N HIS A 473 -31.91 0.69 -4.64
CA HIS A 473 -32.84 0.35 -5.72
C HIS A 473 -32.93 1.39 -6.85
N HIS A 474 -32.28 2.55 -6.73
CA HIS A 474 -32.34 3.62 -7.72
C HIS A 474 -31.21 3.53 -8.75
N TYR A 475 -31.51 3.50 -10.05
CA TYR A 475 -30.53 3.25 -11.11
C TYR A 475 -29.38 4.28 -11.21
N MET A 476 -29.56 5.51 -10.70
CA MET A 476 -28.53 6.57 -10.76
C MET A 476 -27.52 6.55 -9.60
N TYR A 477 -27.86 5.95 -8.44
CA TYR A 477 -27.10 6.16 -7.20
C TYR A 477 -26.34 4.89 -6.78
N TYR A 478 -25.04 4.86 -7.04
CA TYR A 478 -24.17 3.74 -6.63
C TYR A 478 -23.50 3.95 -5.29
N THR A 479 -23.31 5.21 -4.90
CA THR A 479 -22.72 5.63 -3.63
C THR A 479 -23.70 6.49 -2.84
N ILE A 480 -23.50 6.51 -1.51
CA ILE A 480 -24.24 7.36 -0.57
C ILE A 480 -23.26 8.14 0.30
N HIS A 481 -23.58 9.40 0.59
CA HIS A 481 -22.80 10.30 1.43
C HIS A 481 -23.70 11.38 2.10
N PRO A 482 -23.55 11.66 3.41
CA PRO A 482 -22.52 11.13 4.32
C PRO A 482 -23.02 9.96 5.19
N VAL A 483 -22.15 8.98 5.45
CA VAL A 483 -22.36 7.86 6.40
C VAL A 483 -21.14 7.73 7.31
N LYS A 484 -21.25 8.09 8.59
CA LYS A 484 -20.08 8.25 9.49
C LYS A 484 -20.12 7.25 10.66
N GLY A 485 -18.95 6.76 11.07
CA GLY A 485 -18.77 5.98 12.31
C GLY A 485 -19.73 4.78 12.42
N ASP A 486 -20.44 4.67 13.54
CA ASP A 486 -21.40 3.58 13.81
C ASP A 486 -22.47 3.43 12.72
N ARG A 487 -22.88 4.53 12.09
CA ARG A 487 -23.85 4.48 10.99
C ARG A 487 -23.28 3.77 9.77
N LEU A 488 -22.02 4.06 9.43
CA LEU A 488 -21.31 3.38 8.35
C LEU A 488 -21.22 1.90 8.65
N LEU A 489 -20.78 1.53 9.87
CA LEU A 489 -20.69 0.13 10.29
C LEU A 489 -22.06 -0.58 10.23
N HIS A 490 -23.12 0.09 10.67
CA HIS A 490 -24.48 -0.45 10.64
C HIS A 490 -24.95 -0.75 9.22
N LEU A 491 -24.88 0.23 8.31
CA LEU A 491 -25.31 0.07 6.92
C LEU A 491 -24.38 -0.89 6.16
N HIS A 492 -23.08 -0.86 6.44
CA HIS A 492 -22.10 -1.81 5.91
C HIS A 492 -22.53 -3.25 6.22
N ASN A 493 -22.82 -3.57 7.49
CA ASN A 493 -23.21 -4.91 7.90
C ASN A 493 -24.47 -5.40 7.17
N GLN A 494 -25.46 -4.52 6.98
CA GLN A 494 -26.67 -4.83 6.20
C GLN A 494 -26.34 -5.10 4.72
N LEU A 495 -25.55 -4.21 4.10
CA LEU A 495 -25.08 -4.40 2.73
C LEU A 495 -24.27 -5.70 2.58
N MET A 496 -23.45 -6.07 3.56
CA MET A 496 -22.70 -7.33 3.56
C MET A 496 -23.64 -8.54 3.70
N ALA A 497 -24.74 -8.41 4.44
CA ALA A 497 -25.82 -9.41 4.50
C ALA A 497 -26.66 -9.48 3.21
N GLY A 498 -26.58 -8.48 2.34
CA GLY A 498 -27.13 -8.50 0.98
C GLY A 498 -28.31 -7.56 0.73
N ASP A 499 -28.78 -6.83 1.74
CA ASP A 499 -29.92 -5.92 1.61
C ASP A 499 -29.88 -4.81 2.67
N ILE A 500 -30.45 -3.65 2.35
CA ILE A 500 -30.79 -2.59 3.32
C ILE A 500 -32.32 -2.60 3.41
N PRO A 501 -32.94 -3.17 4.45
CA PRO A 501 -34.39 -3.28 4.51
C PRO A 501 -35.04 -1.90 4.65
N TYR A 502 -36.18 -1.74 3.98
CA TYR A 502 -37.10 -0.63 4.24
C TYR A 502 -37.68 -0.77 5.65
N VAL A 503 -37.70 0.32 6.40
CA VAL A 503 -38.31 0.39 7.72
C VAL A 503 -39.54 1.29 7.61
N ASP A 504 -40.73 0.71 7.85
CA ASP A 504 -41.96 1.50 7.91
C ASP A 504 -41.80 2.57 9.00
N PRO A 505 -41.89 3.88 8.67
CA PRO A 505 -41.80 4.94 9.65
C PRO A 505 -42.95 4.90 10.67
N ASN A 506 -44.04 4.18 10.37
CA ASN A 506 -45.19 3.97 11.24
C ASN A 506 -45.48 2.46 11.44
N PRO A 507 -44.59 1.71 12.13
CA PRO A 507 -44.80 0.29 12.31
C PRO A 507 -46.10 0.04 13.10
N PRO A 508 -46.89 -1.00 12.75
CA PRO A 508 -48.07 -1.34 13.51
C PRO A 508 -47.69 -1.59 14.97
N GLN A 509 -48.34 -0.88 15.88
CA GLN A 509 -48.08 -1.07 17.31
C GLN A 509 -48.40 -2.53 17.69
N PRO A 510 -47.57 -3.18 18.51
CA PRO A 510 -47.86 -4.54 18.96
C PRO A 510 -49.26 -4.56 19.58
N GLN A 511 -50.12 -5.46 19.09
CA GLN A 511 -51.45 -5.64 19.65
C GLN A 511 -51.32 -5.89 21.16
N PRO A 512 -52.09 -5.20 22.02
CA PRO A 512 -52.06 -5.48 23.44
C PRO A 512 -52.39 -6.96 23.64
N ALA A 513 -51.52 -7.67 24.37
CA ALA A 513 -51.74 -9.06 24.72
C ALA A 513 -53.14 -9.21 25.33
N PRO A 514 -53.93 -10.25 24.98
CA PRO A 514 -55.26 -10.43 25.52
C PRO A 514 -55.20 -10.43 27.04
N GLN A 515 -55.95 -9.52 27.67
CA GLN A 515 -56.04 -9.45 29.13
C GLN A 515 -56.52 -10.81 29.67
N PRO A 516 -55.92 -11.34 30.74
CA PRO A 516 -56.42 -12.55 31.37
C PRO A 516 -57.87 -12.32 31.81
N GLN A 517 -58.80 -13.12 31.27
CA GLN A 517 -60.19 -13.14 31.75
C GLN A 517 -60.19 -13.59 33.22
N LEU A 518 -60.48 -12.65 34.13
CA LEU A 518 -60.72 -12.96 35.53
C LEU A 518 -62.01 -13.80 35.62
N SER A 519 -61.85 -15.10 35.91
CA SER A 519 -62.96 -15.95 36.30
C SER A 519 -63.39 -15.63 37.73
N PRO A 520 -64.71 -15.60 38.04
CA PRO A 520 -65.22 -15.19 39.35
C PRO A 520 -64.86 -16.18 40.46
N VAL A 521 -64.43 -15.64 41.61
CA VAL A 521 -64.07 -16.37 42.83
C VAL A 521 -65.35 -16.80 43.58
N PRO A 522 -65.53 -18.09 43.97
CA PRO A 522 -66.65 -18.51 44.79
C PRO A 522 -66.48 -18.05 46.25
N GLN A 523 -67.54 -17.49 46.82
CA GLN A 523 -67.63 -17.13 48.25
C GLN A 523 -67.70 -18.39 49.12
N VAL A 524 -66.82 -18.51 50.12
CA VAL A 524 -66.99 -19.46 51.22
C VAL A 524 -66.86 -18.73 52.56
N GLN A 525 -67.96 -18.74 53.31
CA GLN A 525 -68.08 -18.21 54.67
C GLN A 525 -67.16 -18.97 55.64
N ARG A 526 -66.49 -18.24 56.55
CA ARG A 526 -65.90 -18.83 57.76
C ARG A 526 -66.31 -18.05 59.00
N ARG A 527 -67.10 -18.71 59.86
CA ARG A 527 -67.34 -18.35 61.26
C ARG A 527 -66.09 -18.59 62.11
N LEU A 528 -65.90 -17.73 63.11
CA LEU A 528 -64.82 -17.70 64.11
C LEU A 528 -65.03 -18.71 65.24
N THR A 529 -63.95 -19.34 65.72
CA THR A 529 -63.58 -19.71 67.11
C THR A 529 -62.28 -20.55 67.05
N GLY A 530 -61.24 -20.51 67.88
CA GLY A 530 -60.84 -19.73 69.04
C GLY A 530 -59.55 -20.36 69.65
N ARG A 531 -58.58 -19.51 70.02
CA ARG A 531 -57.53 -19.62 71.08
C ARG A 531 -56.32 -20.59 71.04
N LYS A 532 -55.16 -19.91 71.22
CA LYS A 532 -53.98 -20.11 72.11
C LYS A 532 -52.97 -21.25 71.82
N HIS A 533 -51.69 -20.89 71.67
CA HIS A 533 -50.70 -20.92 72.78
C HIS A 533 -49.34 -20.28 72.42
N THR A 534 -48.80 -19.58 73.42
CA THR A 534 -47.44 -19.03 73.53
C THR A 534 -46.47 -20.05 74.15
N ALA A 535 -45.20 -20.10 73.73
CA ALA A 535 -44.01 -19.93 74.61
C ALA A 535 -42.68 -20.22 73.88
N SER A 536 -41.65 -19.52 74.34
CA SER A 536 -40.27 -19.39 73.82
C SER A 536 -39.26 -20.45 74.31
N LYS A 537 -38.10 -20.59 73.64
CA LYS A 537 -36.73 -20.49 74.27
C LYS A 537 -35.55 -20.51 73.25
N LYS A 538 -34.50 -19.77 73.65
CA LYS A 538 -33.14 -19.51 73.05
C LYS A 538 -32.28 -20.80 72.96
N ARG A 539 -31.09 -20.92 72.32
CA ARG A 539 -29.90 -20.04 72.14
C ARG A 539 -28.83 -20.76 71.26
N LEU A 540 -27.93 -20.01 70.58
CA LEU A 540 -26.44 -20.19 70.41
C LEU A 540 -25.87 -19.99 68.97
N LEU A 541 -24.79 -19.17 68.92
CA LEU A 541 -23.82 -18.82 67.85
C LEU A 541 -22.72 -19.93 67.71
N PRO A 542 -21.60 -19.85 66.92
CA PRO A 542 -21.03 -18.82 65.98
C PRO A 542 -20.47 -19.40 64.62
N ARG A 543 -19.96 -18.64 63.62
CA ARG A 543 -18.56 -18.11 63.45
C ARG A 543 -18.38 -17.21 62.18
N LYS A 544 -17.19 -16.61 62.05
CA LYS A 544 -16.79 -15.29 61.46
C LYS A 544 -16.47 -15.21 59.93
N LYS A 545 -16.41 -13.94 59.47
CA LYS A 545 -16.22 -13.28 58.14
C LYS A 545 -14.80 -13.41 57.49
N PRO A 546 -14.53 -12.84 56.27
CA PRO A 546 -14.29 -11.38 56.06
C PRO A 546 -14.99 -10.78 54.80
N ILE A 547 -15.66 -9.63 54.81
CA ILE A 547 -15.23 -8.20 54.74
C ILE A 547 -14.57 -7.76 53.42
N LEU A 548 -15.26 -6.84 52.71
CA LEU A 548 -14.69 -5.83 51.79
C LEU A 548 -15.28 -4.45 52.18
N LYS A 549 -14.42 -3.42 52.28
CA LYS A 549 -14.74 -2.02 52.68
C LYS A 549 -14.37 -1.03 51.56
N LYS A 550 -15.34 -0.13 51.26
CA LYS A 550 -15.35 1.36 51.00
C LYS A 550 -14.23 2.04 50.18
N ALA A 551 -14.42 3.18 49.48
CA ALA A 551 -15.22 4.40 49.75
C ALA A 551 -15.45 5.24 48.45
N GLU A 552 -16.63 5.84 48.20
CA GLU A 552 -17.12 7.24 48.46
C GLU A 552 -16.71 8.37 47.48
N GLY A 553 -17.72 9.11 46.98
CA GLY A 553 -17.58 10.43 46.32
C GLY A 553 -18.93 11.00 45.86
N LYS A 554 -19.46 12.02 46.57
CA LYS A 554 -20.80 12.64 46.40
C LYS A 554 -20.82 13.81 45.40
N ARG A 555 -21.99 13.99 44.77
CA ARG A 555 -22.49 15.15 43.97
C ARG A 555 -22.29 16.52 44.64
N LYS A 556 -22.18 17.57 43.81
CA LYS A 556 -22.96 18.82 43.91
C LYS A 556 -22.95 19.64 42.60
N SER A 557 -24.08 20.31 42.36
CA SER A 557 -24.50 21.16 41.24
C SER A 557 -23.88 22.58 41.24
N VAL A 558 -24.01 23.33 40.12
CA VAL A 558 -24.64 24.69 40.02
C VAL A 558 -24.11 25.54 38.83
N LEU A 559 -25.08 26.08 38.07
CA LEU A 559 -25.24 27.36 37.32
C LEU A 559 -24.14 28.12 36.54
N THR A 560 -24.71 28.84 35.56
CA THR A 560 -24.26 29.81 34.54
C THR A 560 -23.64 31.14 35.01
N ASN A 561 -22.87 31.74 34.09
CA ASN A 561 -22.64 33.17 33.75
C ASN A 561 -21.30 33.89 34.10
N LYS A 562 -20.69 34.42 33.01
CA LYS A 562 -19.99 35.73 32.78
C LYS A 562 -18.65 36.07 33.50
N THR A 563 -17.55 36.03 32.71
CA THR A 563 -16.43 37.01 32.43
C THR A 563 -15.96 38.05 33.50
N PRO A 564 -14.74 38.66 33.38
CA PRO A 564 -13.35 38.15 33.51
C PRO A 564 -12.47 39.02 34.47
N LEU A 565 -11.11 38.88 34.40
CA LEU A 565 -9.99 39.67 35.02
C LEU A 565 -9.29 38.94 36.20
N LEU A 566 -7.96 38.91 36.43
CA LEU A 566 -6.74 39.56 35.89
C LEU A 566 -5.48 38.90 36.52
N LYS A 567 -4.34 38.90 35.78
CA LYS A 567 -2.90 38.99 36.23
C LYS A 567 -2.34 37.82 37.09
N LYS A 568 -1.14 37.23 36.88
CA LYS A 568 0.25 37.66 36.54
C LYS A 568 1.04 36.33 36.31
N ARG A 569 2.15 36.17 35.58
CA ARG A 569 3.44 36.91 35.66
C ARG A 569 4.35 36.45 34.50
N VAL A 570 4.91 37.41 33.78
CA VAL A 570 5.96 37.25 32.75
C VAL A 570 7.34 37.43 33.42
N LYS A 571 8.35 36.64 33.02
CA LYS A 571 9.76 36.91 33.31
C LYS A 571 10.39 37.62 32.10
N ALA A 572 11.03 38.76 32.36
CA ALA A 572 11.75 39.58 31.40
C ALA A 572 13.20 39.08 31.21
N VAL A 573 13.72 39.19 29.97
CA VAL A 573 15.16 39.23 29.67
C VAL A 573 15.41 40.40 28.71
N LYS A 574 16.54 41.07 28.93
CA LYS A 574 16.93 42.45 28.57
C LYS A 574 17.15 42.72 27.08
N THR A 575 16.85 43.95 26.69
CA THR A 575 17.25 44.62 25.43
C THR A 575 18.75 44.94 25.40
N ILE A 576 19.44 44.64 24.30
CA ILE A 576 20.73 45.27 23.93
C ILE A 576 20.74 45.63 22.43
N LYS A 577 21.34 46.79 22.20
CA LYS A 577 21.53 47.67 21.03
C LYS A 577 21.72 47.09 19.62
N THR A 578 21.18 47.87 18.69
CA THR A 578 21.42 48.00 17.24
C THR A 578 22.86 47.76 16.77
N ILE A 579 23.04 46.94 15.74
CA ILE A 579 24.26 46.91 14.90
C ILE A 579 23.85 46.96 13.41
N LYS A 580 24.65 47.72 12.67
CA LYS A 580 24.48 48.25 11.31
C LYS A 580 24.27 47.21 10.20
N THR A 581 23.44 47.60 9.24
CA THR A 581 23.29 47.05 7.89
C THR A 581 24.65 46.88 7.19
N ILE A 582 24.99 45.65 6.82
CA ILE A 582 26.08 45.36 5.87
C ILE A 582 25.45 45.30 4.48
N LYS A 583 25.80 46.26 3.62
CA LYS A 583 25.61 46.18 2.18
C LYS A 583 26.58 45.12 1.64
N THR A 584 26.08 44.12 0.92
CA THR A 584 26.92 43.30 0.04
C THR A 584 26.43 43.43 -1.39
N VAL A 585 27.43 43.63 -2.24
CA VAL A 585 27.40 44.17 -3.59
C VAL A 585 26.93 43.10 -4.59
N ILE A 586 25.99 43.49 -5.45
CA ILE A 586 25.61 42.76 -6.68
C ILE A 586 26.74 42.97 -7.71
N PRO A 587 27.39 41.91 -8.25
CA PRO A 587 28.35 42.09 -9.33
C PRO A 587 27.62 42.39 -10.65
N LYS A 588 27.99 43.52 -11.26
CA LYS A 588 27.53 43.97 -12.58
C LYS A 588 27.96 42.98 -13.67
N LYS A 589 27.01 42.60 -14.52
CA LYS A 589 27.22 41.90 -15.80
C LYS A 589 28.15 42.69 -16.72
N THR A 590 29.18 42.00 -17.21
CA THR A 590 30.05 42.40 -18.32
C THR A 590 29.26 42.38 -19.64
N LYS A 591 29.33 43.49 -20.39
CA LYS A 591 28.87 43.56 -21.79
C LYS A 591 29.95 42.95 -22.68
N THR A 592 29.56 42.02 -23.56
CA THR A 592 30.29 41.78 -24.81
C THR A 592 29.29 41.65 -25.95
N VAL A 593 29.51 42.48 -26.95
CA VAL A 593 28.76 42.66 -28.19
C VAL A 593 28.77 41.39 -29.03
N LYS A 594 27.64 41.01 -29.65
CA LYS A 594 27.62 40.34 -30.95
C LYS A 594 26.29 40.55 -31.68
N LYS A 595 26.43 40.60 -33.01
CA LYS A 595 25.55 41.18 -34.03
C LYS A 595 24.19 40.50 -34.18
N ARG A 596 23.23 41.32 -34.60
CA ARG A 596 21.87 41.00 -35.04
C ARG A 596 21.92 40.62 -36.53
N ILE A 597 21.49 39.40 -36.90
CA ILE A 597 21.10 39.04 -38.28
C ILE A 597 19.84 38.17 -38.18
N GLN A 598 18.83 38.54 -38.98
CA GLN A 598 17.49 37.96 -39.09
C GLN A 598 17.50 36.54 -39.71
N PRO A 599 16.46 35.71 -39.49
CA PRO A 599 16.22 34.52 -40.30
C PRO A 599 15.26 34.82 -41.46
N ASN A 600 15.56 34.28 -42.64
CA ASN A 600 14.65 34.15 -43.78
C ASN A 600 14.35 32.65 -44.02
N PRO A 601 13.14 32.25 -44.46
CA PRO A 601 12.74 30.85 -44.60
C PRO A 601 13.04 30.28 -46.00
N GLY A 602 13.32 28.98 -46.11
CA GLY A 602 13.53 28.32 -47.40
C GLY A 602 13.67 26.79 -47.32
N MET A 603 12.83 26.10 -48.09
CA MET A 603 12.60 24.65 -48.19
C MET A 603 13.82 23.79 -48.62
N LYS A 604 13.86 22.50 -48.22
CA LYS A 604 13.65 21.30 -49.09
C LYS A 604 13.91 19.96 -48.37
N LYS A 605 13.26 18.91 -48.89
CA LYS A 605 13.09 17.53 -48.39
C LYS A 605 14.23 16.56 -48.79
N LEU A 606 14.51 15.59 -47.89
CA LEU A 606 14.79 14.12 -48.05
C LEU A 606 16.00 13.62 -48.89
N PRO A 607 16.47 12.34 -48.79
CA PRO A 607 16.21 11.25 -47.81
C PRO A 607 17.45 10.42 -47.29
N VAL A 608 17.21 9.64 -46.23
CA VAL A 608 17.65 8.26 -45.86
C VAL A 608 18.94 7.64 -46.43
N ALA A 609 19.84 7.15 -45.54
CA ALA A 609 20.46 5.80 -45.55
C ALA A 609 21.38 5.55 -44.33
N ALA A 610 21.35 4.32 -43.79
CA ALA A 610 22.27 3.74 -42.80
C ALA A 610 23.17 2.68 -43.50
N PRO A 611 23.94 1.83 -42.79
CA PRO A 611 25.09 2.08 -41.90
C PRO A 611 26.37 1.34 -42.39
N VAL A 612 27.58 1.73 -41.91
CA VAL A 612 28.80 0.91 -42.05
C VAL A 612 29.68 0.96 -40.79
N ILE A 613 30.27 -0.20 -40.54
CA ILE A 613 31.09 -0.75 -39.45
C ILE A 613 32.52 -0.18 -39.39
N GLY A 614 33.13 -0.22 -38.18
CA GLY A 614 34.57 -0.14 -37.92
C GLY A 614 34.87 0.76 -36.71
N GLY A 615 35.37 0.29 -35.56
CA GLY A 615 36.49 -0.62 -35.35
C GLY A 615 37.75 0.21 -35.06
N GLY A 616 38.12 0.41 -33.79
CA GLY A 616 39.34 1.13 -33.44
C GLY A 616 39.52 1.47 -31.96
N ARG A 617 40.30 0.65 -31.26
CA ARG A 617 40.81 0.85 -29.90
C ARG A 617 41.72 2.08 -29.83
N THR A 618 41.59 2.90 -28.77
CA THR A 618 42.74 3.58 -28.12
C THR A 618 42.45 3.92 -26.65
N LYS A 619 43.32 3.44 -25.77
CA LYS A 619 43.73 3.98 -24.46
C LYS A 619 45.26 4.00 -24.52
N PRO A 620 46.01 4.90 -23.83
CA PRO A 620 46.02 4.89 -22.36
C PRO A 620 46.44 6.20 -21.64
N GLN A 621 46.54 6.07 -20.29
CA GLN A 621 47.38 6.80 -19.32
C GLN A 621 46.79 8.06 -18.60
N PRO A 622 47.26 8.36 -17.37
CA PRO A 622 46.42 8.61 -16.18
C PRO A 622 46.75 9.94 -15.49
N THR A 623 45.97 10.34 -14.48
CA THR A 623 46.38 11.40 -13.56
C THR A 623 46.05 11.11 -12.10
N ILE A 624 47.12 11.14 -11.32
CA ILE A 624 47.27 11.17 -9.86
C ILE A 624 46.57 12.40 -9.26
N TRP A 625 45.81 12.22 -8.17
CA TRP A 625 45.77 13.17 -7.03
C TRP A 625 45.38 12.42 -5.75
N SER A 626 46.39 12.11 -4.94
CA SER A 626 46.26 11.75 -3.53
C SER A 626 46.60 12.98 -2.68
N ARG A 627 45.77 13.30 -1.67
CA ARG A 627 46.16 13.82 -0.33
C ARG A 627 44.93 14.48 0.33
N PHE A 628 44.37 13.86 1.37
CA PHE A 628 44.07 14.57 2.62
C PHE A 628 44.11 13.61 3.80
N ARG A 629 44.77 14.09 4.86
CA ARG A 629 45.20 13.37 6.06
C ARG A 629 44.06 13.10 7.04
N LYS A 630 44.25 11.99 7.75
CA LYS A 630 43.75 11.61 9.09
C LYS A 630 43.49 12.82 10.01
N LYS A 631 42.31 12.81 10.65
CA LYS A 631 42.13 13.32 12.01
C LYS A 631 41.43 12.24 12.84
N GLU A 632 42.16 11.75 13.83
CA GLU A 632 41.65 10.92 14.92
C GLU A 632 40.61 11.71 15.72
N VAL A 633 39.48 11.08 16.02
CA VAL A 633 38.54 11.56 17.05
C VAL A 633 38.37 10.43 18.06
N ARG A 634 38.62 10.79 19.32
CA ARG A 634 38.62 9.95 20.52
C ARG A 634 37.23 9.33 20.78
N LYS A 635 37.22 8.04 21.13
CA LYS A 635 36.07 7.34 21.74
C LYS A 635 35.79 7.86 23.16
N PRO A 636 34.53 7.98 23.59
CA PRO A 636 34.17 7.89 24.99
C PRO A 636 33.90 6.43 25.38
N LYS A 637 34.43 6.03 26.53
CA LYS A 637 34.03 4.81 27.27
C LYS A 637 32.67 5.05 27.93
N GLY A 638 31.83 4.03 28.00
CA GLY A 638 30.90 3.89 29.12
C GLY A 638 29.63 3.09 28.88
N VAL A 639 29.56 2.02 29.68
CA VAL A 639 28.37 1.44 30.35
C VAL A 639 27.72 0.23 29.66
N ALA A 640 27.99 -0.91 30.29
CA ALA A 640 27.30 -2.17 30.10
C ALA A 640 25.95 -2.13 30.84
N GLU A 641 24.86 -2.42 30.14
CA GLU A 641 23.61 -2.85 30.75
C GLU A 641 23.29 -4.26 30.28
N ARG A 642 23.34 -5.20 31.23
CA ARG A 642 22.79 -6.55 31.10
C ARG A 642 21.28 -6.43 31.05
N THR A 643 20.65 -6.80 29.94
CA THR A 643 19.21 -7.09 29.89
C THR A 643 19.00 -8.57 29.62
N SER A 644 18.62 -9.30 30.67
CA SER A 644 18.13 -10.67 30.58
C SER A 644 16.77 -10.67 29.89
N ILE A 645 16.66 -11.25 28.69
CA ILE A 645 15.37 -11.44 28.02
C ILE A 645 14.94 -12.89 28.18
N LYS A 646 13.79 -13.07 28.83
CA LYS A 646 13.13 -14.36 29.05
C LYS A 646 12.70 -14.97 27.71
N LYS A 647 13.04 -16.25 27.51
CA LYS A 647 12.49 -17.14 26.46
C LYS A 647 10.96 -17.16 26.56
N TYR A 648 10.28 -16.72 25.51
CA TYR A 648 8.91 -17.14 25.24
C TYR A 648 8.97 -18.23 24.16
N ARG A 649 8.49 -19.42 24.53
CA ARG A 649 8.31 -20.59 23.68
C ARG A 649 6.92 -20.44 23.05
N LEU A 650 6.85 -20.22 21.75
CA LEU A 650 5.60 -20.35 20.99
C LEU A 650 5.62 -21.75 20.37
N GLU A 651 4.70 -22.59 20.84
CA GLU A 651 4.41 -23.90 20.26
C GLU A 651 3.46 -23.71 19.08
N TRP A 652 3.74 -24.45 18.01
CA TRP A 652 3.09 -24.40 16.69
C TRP A 652 1.71 -25.04 16.68
#